data_AF-C4V246-F1
#
_entry.id   AF-C4V246-F1
#
_cell.length_a   1.000
_cell.length_b   1.000
_cell.length_c   1.000
_cell.angle_alpha   90.00
_cell.angle_beta   90.00
_cell.angle_gamma   90.00
#
_symmetry.space_group_name_H-M   'P 1'
#
loop_
_entity.id
_entity.type
_entity.pdbx_description
1 polymer ?
#
loop_
_entity_poly.entity_id
_entity_poly.type
_entity_poly.pdbx_seq_one_letter_code
_entity_poly.pdbx_strand_id
1 'polypeptide(L)'
;MKKFYYHPILLAAILIGFVASVVIGFQRHAVEVNSRTAELAIDYEGLLELAQREGLPAEEVLAQAKEAGITSLAVYETTFKKFNANGKAAVLSGADVLARYHSGMLMDPLWRTLVAEGKIVGTEVYVVGHDPETYTELKEDLLRRFGADRVTVYTVGSDEVIAVKAFYEAFLKQNIGMPTDEMHAVNAAGFDVLARPSNYHACTADDVHAVFDRMEGIRVSAVVFSGQETLGAPKALQTTIDEMKERRLTLGLIEGITQLQFYRQQGMDEIAKGLGEEHVVRLYAIPPDEQKKLKIAEAVERWVTTDEERNIRINLLRIYDTPAPNMSLIETNMKYFTDTRMALESHGFAIGRAGTFADYAPSRLLRALVIMGVAAAGVLYLSLVVPALNRRRRVVLLAFVVLALIGMMPVLLGAGSKIRVLAALASANLFPALAVTALLDLLGGRRFAKGAPAWRIIVAGWVLLGITSALSLVGAGYLSGALVDTRYLLEFDIFRGIKLTFVLPMVLVAIAFMQRFDIFDGQFDTSAGVLGQMREILATPVRVGSLLGGLVLIGALIVLVLRSGHTSGLPVPGIELKMRAALEQIFYARPRTKEFMIGHPAFLLALYAAAQRWRTWIVFALVLAATIGQGSMVETFAHMRTPIEMSLVRGIGGIVLGGAIGAVLVALVAAWNGLLERVRKAE
;
A
#
# COMPACT_ATOMS: atom_id res chain seq x y z
N MET A 1 -10.23 -46.80 9.99
CA MET A 1 -9.79 -45.45 9.56
C MET A 1 -9.69 -45.39 8.04
N LYS A 2 -10.31 -44.39 7.39
CA LYS A 2 -10.15 -44.15 5.95
C LYS A 2 -8.67 -43.79 5.69
N LYS A 3 -7.96 -44.60 4.88
CA LYS A 3 -6.60 -44.24 4.42
C LYS A 3 -6.73 -43.26 3.25
N PHE A 4 -6.23 -42.03 3.43
CA PHE A 4 -6.15 -41.04 2.38
C PHE A 4 -4.76 -41.09 1.74
N TYR A 5 -4.70 -41.24 0.42
CA TYR A 5 -3.43 -41.29 -0.31
C TYR A 5 -3.09 -39.90 -0.85
N TYR A 6 -1.86 -39.47 -0.59
CA TYR A 6 -1.26 -38.30 -1.21
C TYR A 6 -0.58 -38.74 -2.52
N HIS A 7 -1.06 -38.24 -3.65
CA HIS A 7 -0.59 -38.73 -4.95
C HIS A 7 0.81 -38.17 -5.27
N PRO A 8 1.83 -39.02 -5.52
CA PRO A 8 3.22 -38.56 -5.68
C PRO A 8 3.41 -37.63 -6.87
N ILE A 9 2.71 -37.88 -7.99
CA ILE A 9 2.77 -37.00 -9.18
C ILE A 9 2.24 -35.59 -8.87
N LEU A 10 1.18 -35.45 -8.07
CA LEU A 10 0.65 -34.14 -7.70
C LEU A 10 1.62 -33.41 -6.77
N LEU A 11 2.22 -34.13 -5.81
CA LEU A 11 3.25 -33.58 -4.94
C LEU A 11 4.49 -33.13 -5.74
N ALA A 12 4.92 -33.90 -6.74
CA ALA A 12 6.01 -33.51 -7.62
C ALA A 12 5.67 -32.26 -8.43
N ALA A 13 4.45 -32.14 -8.96
CA ALA A 13 3.98 -30.94 -9.67
C ALA A 13 3.91 -29.70 -8.73
N ILE A 14 3.50 -29.89 -7.48
CA ILE A 14 3.56 -28.85 -6.44
C ILE A 14 5.02 -28.47 -6.12
N LEU A 15 5.93 -29.43 -6.08
CA LEU A 15 7.35 -29.10 -5.85
C LEU A 15 7.92 -28.28 -7.02
N ILE A 16 7.63 -28.67 -8.26
CA ILE A 16 8.10 -27.95 -9.47
C ILE A 16 7.54 -26.53 -9.49
N GLY A 17 6.24 -26.35 -9.24
CA GLY A 17 5.65 -25.01 -9.21
C GLY A 17 6.17 -24.16 -8.04
N PHE A 18 6.52 -24.78 -6.91
CA PHE A 18 7.16 -24.08 -5.79
C PHE A 18 8.57 -23.61 -6.14
N VAL A 19 9.38 -24.46 -6.78
CA VAL A 19 10.71 -24.04 -7.26
C VAL A 19 10.58 -22.88 -8.23
N ALA A 20 9.62 -22.93 -9.16
CA ALA A 20 9.34 -21.81 -10.07
C ALA A 20 8.94 -20.53 -9.31
N SER A 21 8.11 -20.63 -8.27
CA SER A 21 7.70 -19.47 -7.48
C SER A 21 8.83 -18.88 -6.64
N VAL A 22 9.76 -19.71 -6.14
CA VAL A 22 10.98 -19.27 -5.45
C VAL A 22 11.91 -18.52 -6.39
N VAL A 23 12.12 -19.02 -7.63
CA VAL A 23 12.91 -18.31 -8.64
C VAL A 23 12.31 -16.94 -8.94
N ILE A 24 10.99 -16.87 -9.12
CA ILE A 24 10.27 -15.59 -9.29
C ILE A 24 10.43 -14.69 -8.06
N GLY A 25 10.41 -15.27 -6.86
CA GLY A 25 10.62 -14.55 -5.59
C GLY A 25 12.01 -13.91 -5.49
N PHE A 26 13.07 -14.61 -5.90
CA PHE A 26 14.42 -14.04 -5.96
C PHE A 26 14.54 -12.92 -6.98
N GLN A 27 13.94 -13.09 -8.16
CA GLN A 27 13.88 -12.04 -9.18
C GLN A 27 13.15 -10.80 -8.67
N ARG A 28 12.00 -10.99 -8.00
CA ARG A 28 11.26 -9.92 -7.32
C ARG A 28 12.11 -9.20 -6.28
N HIS A 29 12.77 -9.96 -5.40
CA HIS A 29 13.62 -9.38 -4.35
C HIS A 29 14.74 -8.51 -4.94
N ALA A 30 15.39 -8.95 -6.01
CA ALA A 30 16.41 -8.16 -6.69
C ALA A 30 15.85 -6.83 -7.22
N VAL A 31 14.65 -6.85 -7.83
CA VAL A 31 13.96 -5.63 -8.30
C VAL A 31 13.60 -4.69 -7.14
N GLU A 32 13.17 -5.24 -6.00
CA GLU A 32 12.83 -4.47 -4.80
C GLU A 32 14.05 -3.84 -4.11
N VAL A 33 15.19 -4.55 -4.07
CA VAL A 33 16.44 -4.06 -3.48
C VAL A 33 17.08 -2.99 -4.36
N ASN A 34 17.09 -3.20 -5.69
CA ASN A 34 17.69 -2.26 -6.62
C ASN A 34 16.97 -0.91 -6.69
N SER A 35 15.71 -0.83 -6.25
CA SER A 35 14.95 0.42 -6.22
C SER A 35 15.12 1.23 -4.92
N ARG A 36 15.94 0.79 -3.94
CA ARG A 36 16.07 1.41 -2.59
C ARG A 36 16.85 2.74 -2.56
N THR A 37 16.46 3.68 -3.42
CA THR A 37 16.89 5.08 -3.33
C THR A 37 15.68 5.94 -3.02
N ALA A 38 15.70 6.63 -1.89
CA ALA A 38 14.65 7.53 -1.45
C ALA A 38 15.02 8.98 -1.77
N GLU A 39 14.04 9.70 -2.33
CA GLU A 39 14.11 11.13 -2.60
C GLU A 39 13.38 11.87 -1.49
N LEU A 40 14.09 12.77 -0.83
CA LEU A 40 13.53 13.67 0.17
C LEU A 40 13.18 14.99 -0.53
N ALA A 41 11.91 15.12 -0.88
CA ALA A 41 11.36 16.31 -1.49
C ALA A 41 10.65 17.18 -0.45
N ILE A 42 10.67 18.50 -0.62
CA ILE A 42 9.87 19.43 0.17
C ILE A 42 9.35 20.57 -0.70
N ASP A 43 8.19 21.12 -0.36
CA ASP A 43 7.64 22.29 -1.06
C ASP A 43 8.63 23.46 -1.01
N TYR A 44 9.03 24.00 -2.16
CA TYR A 44 9.95 25.15 -2.27
C TYR A 44 9.43 26.35 -1.46
N GLU A 45 8.14 26.63 -1.61
CA GLU A 45 7.44 27.69 -0.88
C GLU A 45 7.46 27.48 0.64
N GLY A 46 7.46 26.22 1.10
CA GLY A 46 7.54 25.91 2.52
C GLY A 46 8.88 26.32 3.14
N LEU A 47 9.98 26.15 2.40
CA LEU A 47 11.30 26.62 2.87
C LEU A 47 11.41 28.15 2.81
N LEU A 48 10.82 28.80 1.82
CA LEU A 48 10.75 30.26 1.76
C LEU A 48 9.91 30.84 2.91
N GLU A 49 8.76 30.22 3.21
CA GLU A 49 7.93 30.59 4.35
C GLU A 49 8.70 30.43 5.67
N LEU A 50 9.42 29.32 5.84
CA LEU A 50 10.27 29.10 7.00
C LEU A 50 11.34 30.18 7.16
N ALA A 51 12.01 30.55 6.07
CA ALA A 51 13.00 31.63 6.06
C ALA A 51 12.39 32.98 6.48
N GLN A 52 11.22 33.33 5.93
CA GLN A 52 10.50 34.56 6.28
C GLN A 52 10.07 34.58 7.75
N ARG A 53 9.56 33.47 8.27
CA ARG A 53 9.12 33.36 9.68
C ARG A 53 10.26 33.50 10.68
N GLU A 54 11.44 32.99 10.33
CA GLU A 54 12.63 33.05 11.18
C GLU A 54 13.48 34.31 10.91
N GLY A 55 13.12 35.12 9.91
CA GLY A 55 13.86 36.32 9.54
C GLY A 55 15.24 36.03 8.94
N LEU A 56 15.41 34.86 8.33
CA LEU A 56 16.67 34.40 7.73
C LEU A 56 16.68 34.61 6.20
N PRO A 57 17.87 34.78 5.59
CA PRO A 57 17.99 34.71 4.13
C PRO A 57 17.53 33.36 3.57
N ALA A 58 16.78 33.38 2.47
CA ALA A 58 16.28 32.16 1.83
C ALA A 58 17.43 31.21 1.43
N GLU A 59 18.52 31.76 0.90
CA GLU A 59 19.72 30.99 0.50
C GLU A 59 20.32 30.21 1.68
N GLU A 60 20.31 30.79 2.89
CA GLU A 60 20.82 30.14 4.09
C GLU A 60 19.93 28.95 4.50
N VAL A 61 18.61 29.13 4.48
CA VAL A 61 17.67 28.05 4.81
C VAL A 61 17.71 26.93 3.77
N LEU A 62 17.85 27.28 2.48
CA LEU A 62 18.04 26.30 1.41
C LEU A 62 19.35 25.53 1.59
N ALA A 63 20.46 26.20 1.92
CA ALA A 63 21.72 25.52 2.21
C ALA A 63 21.61 24.56 3.41
N GLN A 64 20.99 25.00 4.52
CA GLN A 64 20.75 24.14 5.68
C GLN A 64 19.85 22.94 5.33
N ALA A 65 18.81 23.13 4.53
CA ALA A 65 17.94 22.03 4.08
C ALA A 65 18.70 21.03 3.20
N LYS A 66 19.63 21.50 2.36
CA LYS A 66 20.50 20.64 1.55
C LYS A 66 21.41 19.78 2.41
N GLU A 67 22.04 20.40 3.41
CA GLU A 67 22.90 19.71 4.38
C GLU A 67 22.11 18.71 5.25
N ALA A 68 20.86 19.03 5.58
CA ALA A 68 19.96 18.15 6.32
C ALA A 68 19.51 16.92 5.50
N GLY A 69 19.69 16.93 4.18
CA GLY A 69 19.45 15.77 3.31
C GLY A 69 18.35 15.94 2.27
N ILE A 70 17.73 17.10 2.16
CA ILE A 70 16.72 17.34 1.11
C ILE A 70 17.38 17.28 -0.27
N THR A 71 16.80 16.50 -1.17
CA THR A 71 17.35 16.24 -2.51
C THR A 71 16.70 17.09 -3.59
N SER A 72 15.40 17.34 -3.45
CA SER A 72 14.58 18.02 -4.45
C SER A 72 13.56 18.96 -3.83
N LEU A 73 13.14 19.97 -4.59
CA LEU A 73 12.12 20.93 -4.14
C LEU A 73 10.91 20.87 -5.07
N ALA A 74 9.72 20.73 -4.48
CA ALA A 74 8.47 20.71 -5.22
C ALA A 74 8.09 22.13 -5.64
N VAL A 75 7.97 22.32 -6.95
CA VAL A 75 7.64 23.59 -7.58
C VAL A 75 6.27 23.47 -8.23
N TYR A 76 5.33 24.26 -7.73
CA TYR A 76 3.97 24.37 -8.25
C TYR A 76 3.88 25.50 -9.27
N GLU A 77 2.87 25.44 -10.12
CA GLU A 77 2.52 26.57 -10.97
C GLU A 77 2.24 27.82 -10.11
N THR A 78 2.61 28.98 -10.64
CA THR A 78 2.35 30.25 -9.96
C THR A 78 0.86 30.54 -9.89
N THR A 79 0.46 31.13 -8.77
CA THR A 79 -0.86 31.76 -8.61
C THR A 79 -0.69 33.25 -8.46
N PHE A 80 -1.72 34.03 -8.74
CA PHE A 80 -1.65 35.48 -8.53
C PHE A 80 -1.50 35.88 -7.07
N LYS A 81 -1.98 35.05 -6.13
CA LYS A 81 -1.65 35.24 -4.71
C LYS A 81 -0.13 35.23 -4.49
N LYS A 82 0.59 34.36 -5.18
CA LYS A 82 2.05 34.23 -5.09
C LYS A 82 2.77 35.41 -5.74
N PHE A 83 2.35 35.81 -6.95
CA PHE A 83 2.90 36.99 -7.62
C PHE A 83 2.74 38.28 -6.82
N ASN A 84 1.60 38.44 -6.14
CA ASN A 84 1.38 39.60 -5.29
C ASN A 84 2.25 39.55 -4.02
N ALA A 85 2.46 38.36 -3.44
CA ALA A 85 3.27 38.18 -2.24
C ALA A 85 4.77 38.37 -2.48
N ASN A 86 5.28 37.97 -3.66
CA ASN A 86 6.69 38.13 -4.04
C ASN A 86 6.98 39.44 -4.80
N GLY A 87 5.96 40.27 -5.03
CA GLY A 87 6.09 41.61 -5.62
C GLY A 87 6.38 41.64 -7.13
N LYS A 88 6.31 40.50 -7.83
CA LYS A 88 6.65 40.41 -9.26
C LYS A 88 5.52 40.90 -10.16
N ALA A 89 4.28 40.68 -9.75
CA ALA A 89 3.11 41.23 -10.41
C ALA A 89 2.01 41.58 -9.42
N ALA A 90 1.31 42.68 -9.68
CA ALA A 90 0.16 43.11 -8.91
C ALA A 90 -1.13 42.85 -9.70
N VAL A 91 -2.16 42.42 -8.97
CA VAL A 91 -3.51 42.18 -9.52
C VAL A 91 -4.49 43.11 -8.84
N LEU A 92 -5.25 43.84 -9.64
CA LEU A 92 -6.26 44.79 -9.20
C LEU A 92 -7.62 44.40 -9.76
N SER A 93 -8.66 44.51 -8.95
CA SER A 93 -10.02 44.44 -9.46
C SER A 93 -10.38 45.77 -10.15
N GLY A 94 -11.14 45.72 -11.24
CA GLY A 94 -11.62 46.93 -11.89
C GLY A 94 -12.46 47.81 -10.97
N ALA A 95 -13.24 47.18 -10.08
CA ALA A 95 -14.01 47.87 -9.06
C ALA A 95 -13.11 48.70 -8.12
N ASP A 96 -11.98 48.15 -7.68
CA ASP A 96 -11.02 48.87 -6.83
C ASP A 96 -10.36 50.04 -7.57
N VAL A 97 -9.99 49.85 -8.84
CA VAL A 97 -9.41 50.92 -9.68
C VAL A 97 -10.41 52.06 -9.84
N LEU A 98 -11.67 51.75 -10.18
CA LEU A 98 -12.74 52.73 -10.34
C LEU A 98 -13.09 53.43 -9.03
N ALA A 99 -13.14 52.69 -7.91
CA ALA A 99 -13.39 53.26 -6.59
C ALA A 99 -12.31 54.27 -6.21
N ARG A 100 -11.03 53.93 -6.41
CA ARG A 100 -9.89 54.83 -6.16
C ARG A 100 -9.90 56.06 -7.08
N TYR A 101 -10.34 55.91 -8.32
CA TYR A 101 -10.49 57.03 -9.25
C TYR A 101 -11.58 58.01 -8.79
N HIS A 102 -12.78 57.51 -8.48
CA HIS A 102 -13.90 58.33 -8.03
C HIS A 102 -13.71 58.95 -6.64
N SER A 103 -12.94 58.30 -5.75
CA SER A 103 -12.58 58.86 -4.45
C SER A 103 -11.43 59.87 -4.50
N GLY A 104 -10.85 60.10 -5.68
CA GLY A 104 -9.69 60.99 -5.85
C GLY A 104 -8.40 60.46 -5.23
N MET A 105 -8.30 59.14 -5.00
CA MET A 105 -7.12 58.48 -4.42
C MET A 105 -6.18 57.88 -5.49
N LEU A 106 -6.62 57.76 -6.73
CA LEU A 106 -5.81 57.24 -7.85
C LEU A 106 -4.92 58.34 -8.44
N MET A 107 -3.62 58.30 -8.11
CA MET A 107 -2.65 59.33 -8.54
C MET A 107 -1.90 58.97 -9.83
N ASP A 108 -1.77 57.67 -10.11
CA ASP A 108 -0.95 57.16 -11.21
C ASP A 108 -1.53 57.54 -12.59
N PRO A 109 -0.75 58.22 -13.46
CA PRO A 109 -1.19 58.64 -14.80
C PRO A 109 -1.62 57.50 -15.71
N LEU A 110 -1.02 56.31 -15.59
CA LEU A 110 -1.36 55.11 -16.37
C LEU A 110 -2.84 54.75 -16.15
N TRP A 111 -3.19 54.53 -14.89
CA TRP A 111 -4.54 54.10 -14.51
C TRP A 111 -5.58 55.20 -14.75
N ARG A 112 -5.24 56.47 -14.54
CA ARG A 112 -6.15 57.59 -14.83
C ARG A 112 -6.47 57.69 -16.32
N THR A 113 -5.48 57.49 -17.19
CA THR A 113 -5.67 57.48 -18.65
C THR A 113 -6.62 56.35 -19.06
N LEU A 114 -6.37 55.13 -18.55
CA LEU A 114 -7.21 53.97 -18.86
C LEU A 114 -8.67 54.14 -18.39
N VAL A 115 -8.90 54.73 -17.20
CA VAL A 115 -10.26 55.02 -16.72
C VAL A 115 -10.93 56.10 -17.56
N ALA A 116 -10.23 57.18 -17.90
CA ALA A 116 -10.77 58.27 -18.72
C ALA A 116 -11.15 57.84 -20.14
N GLU A 117 -10.41 56.88 -20.71
CA GLU A 117 -10.71 56.28 -22.01
C GLU A 117 -11.82 55.22 -21.95
N GLY A 118 -12.39 54.94 -20.77
CA GLY A 118 -13.44 53.95 -20.59
C GLY A 118 -12.99 52.49 -20.75
N LYS A 119 -11.67 52.22 -20.62
CA LYS A 119 -11.07 50.89 -20.81
C LYS A 119 -11.13 50.02 -19.54
N ILE A 120 -11.43 50.61 -18.38
CA ILE A 120 -11.57 49.90 -17.10
C ILE A 120 -13.03 49.51 -16.86
N VAL A 121 -13.26 48.22 -16.65
CA VAL A 121 -14.56 47.59 -16.39
C VAL A 121 -14.55 47.01 -14.98
N GLY A 122 -15.55 47.36 -14.16
CA GLY A 122 -15.58 47.00 -12.73
C GLY A 122 -15.51 45.50 -12.43
N THR A 123 -15.98 44.65 -13.34
CA THR A 123 -16.01 43.19 -13.19
C THR A 123 -14.78 42.48 -13.77
N GLU A 124 -13.85 43.21 -14.37
CA GLU A 124 -12.62 42.65 -14.94
C GLU A 124 -11.45 42.74 -13.95
N VAL A 125 -10.39 42.00 -14.27
CA VAL A 125 -9.15 41.96 -13.50
C VAL A 125 -8.03 42.60 -14.29
N TYR A 126 -7.17 43.38 -13.63
CA TYR A 126 -6.04 44.06 -14.25
C TYR A 126 -4.74 43.60 -13.62
N VAL A 127 -3.79 43.20 -14.44
CA VAL A 127 -2.48 42.70 -14.04
C VAL A 127 -1.39 43.63 -14.55
N VAL A 128 -0.46 43.99 -13.68
CA VAL A 128 0.75 44.74 -14.00
C VAL A 128 1.96 44.02 -13.43
N GLY A 129 3.08 44.04 -14.14
CA GLY A 129 4.34 43.44 -13.71
C GLY A 129 5.47 44.45 -13.77
N HIS A 130 6.46 44.26 -12.91
CA HIS A 130 7.67 45.08 -12.87
C HIS A 130 8.93 44.31 -13.30
N ASP A 131 8.86 42.97 -13.32
CA ASP A 131 9.92 42.11 -13.82
C ASP A 131 9.64 41.72 -15.29
N PRO A 132 10.51 42.10 -16.26
CA PRO A 132 10.24 41.89 -17.67
C PRO A 132 10.06 40.42 -18.08
N GLU A 133 10.89 39.52 -17.56
CA GLU A 133 10.86 38.10 -17.89
C GLU A 133 9.58 37.45 -17.37
N THR A 134 9.30 37.63 -16.08
CA THR A 134 8.07 37.14 -15.44
C THR A 134 6.82 37.71 -16.11
N TYR A 135 6.83 38.98 -16.50
CA TYR A 135 5.68 39.63 -17.12
C TYR A 135 5.40 39.09 -18.54
N THR A 136 6.45 38.79 -19.31
CA THR A 136 6.31 38.12 -20.62
C THR A 136 5.71 36.73 -20.46
N GLU A 137 6.24 35.90 -19.56
CA GLU A 137 5.70 34.57 -19.27
C GLU A 137 4.23 34.62 -18.82
N LEU A 138 3.91 35.57 -17.95
CA LEU A 138 2.57 35.79 -17.42
C LEU A 138 1.57 36.16 -18.51
N LYS A 139 1.98 37.00 -19.46
CA LYS A 139 1.17 37.39 -20.62
C LYS A 139 0.85 36.18 -21.50
N GLU A 140 1.84 35.35 -21.78
CA GLU A 140 1.66 34.11 -22.56
C GLU A 140 0.73 33.11 -21.84
N ASP A 141 0.93 32.89 -20.54
CA ASP A 141 0.10 31.98 -19.76
C ASP A 141 -1.34 32.46 -19.65
N LEU A 142 -1.56 33.76 -19.44
CA LEU A 142 -2.90 34.34 -19.38
C LEU A 142 -3.64 34.13 -20.70
N LEU A 143 -2.97 34.36 -21.84
CA LEU A 143 -3.54 34.12 -23.16
C LEU A 143 -3.91 32.63 -23.35
N ARG A 144 -3.06 31.70 -22.91
CA ARG A 144 -3.33 30.25 -22.99
C ARG A 144 -4.46 29.80 -22.06
N ARG A 145 -4.50 30.30 -20.82
CA ARG A 145 -5.46 29.89 -19.78
C ARG A 145 -6.86 30.46 -20.02
N PHE A 146 -6.96 31.69 -20.54
CA PHE A 146 -8.24 32.40 -20.67
C PHE A 146 -8.68 32.60 -22.12
N GLY A 147 -7.77 32.48 -23.09
CA GLY A 147 -8.01 32.73 -24.51
C GLY A 147 -7.94 34.22 -24.88
N ALA A 148 -7.63 34.48 -26.15
CA ALA A 148 -7.49 35.84 -26.68
C ALA A 148 -8.75 36.71 -26.54
N ASP A 149 -9.95 36.11 -26.51
CA ASP A 149 -11.22 36.84 -26.36
C ASP A 149 -11.41 37.47 -24.97
N ARG A 150 -10.71 36.92 -23.97
CA ARG A 150 -10.82 37.30 -22.55
C ARG A 150 -9.62 38.09 -22.05
N VAL A 151 -8.55 38.19 -22.83
CA VAL A 151 -7.30 38.86 -22.43
C VAL A 151 -7.01 39.98 -23.41
N THR A 152 -6.99 41.21 -22.90
CA THR A 152 -6.67 42.42 -23.66
C THR A 152 -5.45 43.08 -23.05
N VAL A 153 -4.48 43.49 -23.86
CA VAL A 153 -3.34 44.27 -23.39
C VAL A 153 -3.54 45.73 -23.75
N TYR A 154 -3.54 46.59 -22.73
CA TYR A 154 -3.57 48.04 -22.90
C TYR A 154 -2.17 48.60 -22.73
N THR A 155 -1.75 49.45 -23.65
CA THR A 155 -0.45 50.14 -23.60
C THR A 155 -0.68 51.63 -23.43
N VAL A 156 -0.01 52.25 -22.46
CA VAL A 156 0.01 53.70 -22.26
C VAL A 156 1.47 54.12 -22.12
N GLY A 157 1.98 54.83 -23.13
CA GLY A 157 3.41 55.12 -23.21
C GLY A 157 4.23 53.83 -23.39
N SER A 158 5.15 53.56 -22.47
CA SER A 158 5.97 52.33 -22.42
C SER A 158 5.37 51.24 -21.54
N ASP A 159 4.32 51.55 -20.77
CA ASP A 159 3.79 50.63 -19.76
C ASP A 159 2.61 49.82 -20.33
N GLU A 160 2.58 48.54 -19.99
CA GLU A 160 1.49 47.63 -20.36
C GLU A 160 0.65 47.24 -19.14
N VAL A 161 -0.66 47.07 -19.36
CA VAL A 161 -1.61 46.51 -18.39
C VAL A 161 -2.40 45.40 -19.07
N ILE A 162 -2.42 44.21 -18.47
CA ILE A 162 -3.20 43.09 -18.99
C ILE A 162 -4.58 43.09 -18.31
N ALA A 163 -5.63 43.31 -19.09
CA ALA A 163 -7.01 43.18 -18.66
C ALA A 163 -7.51 41.76 -18.95
N VAL A 164 -8.10 41.11 -17.94
CA VAL A 164 -8.63 39.76 -18.02
C VAL A 164 -10.09 39.75 -17.58
N LYS A 165 -10.96 39.25 -18.46
CA LYS A 165 -12.38 39.01 -18.18
C LYS A 165 -12.56 37.78 -17.29
N ALA A 166 -12.26 37.88 -16.01
CA ALA A 166 -12.36 36.78 -15.04
C ALA A 166 -12.96 37.22 -13.70
N PHE A 167 -13.56 36.28 -12.97
CA PHE A 167 -14.01 36.54 -11.61
C PHE A 167 -12.81 36.61 -10.66
N TYR A 168 -12.61 37.76 -10.02
CA TYR A 168 -11.40 38.10 -9.26
C TYR A 168 -11.01 37.05 -8.21
N GLU A 169 -11.94 36.57 -7.39
CA GLU A 169 -11.59 35.59 -6.33
C GLU A 169 -11.15 34.24 -6.88
N ALA A 170 -11.72 33.80 -8.00
CA ALA A 170 -11.31 32.59 -8.69
C ALA A 170 -9.97 32.80 -9.39
N PHE A 171 -9.78 33.97 -10.01
CA PHE A 171 -8.54 34.35 -10.69
C PHE A 171 -7.33 34.33 -9.74
N LEU A 172 -7.47 34.82 -8.51
CA LEU A 172 -6.38 34.82 -7.53
C LEU A 172 -5.86 33.43 -7.15
N LYS A 173 -6.72 32.41 -7.24
CA LYS A 173 -6.43 31.02 -6.87
C LYS A 173 -6.10 30.13 -8.07
N GLN A 174 -6.21 30.68 -9.29
CA GLN A 174 -5.98 29.94 -10.51
C GLN A 174 -4.49 29.69 -10.69
N ASN A 175 -4.13 28.47 -11.06
CA ASN A 175 -2.78 28.16 -11.50
C ASN A 175 -2.56 28.71 -12.91
N ILE A 176 -1.44 29.40 -13.10
CA ILE A 176 -1.17 30.17 -14.31
C ILE A 176 -0.20 29.43 -15.22
N GLY A 177 1.04 29.24 -14.77
CA GLY A 177 2.05 28.46 -15.48
C GLY A 177 3.22 28.09 -14.57
N MET A 178 4.11 27.22 -15.07
CA MET A 178 5.30 26.80 -14.34
C MET A 178 6.29 27.97 -14.23
N PRO A 179 6.77 28.34 -13.02
CA PRO A 179 7.73 29.44 -12.84
C PRO A 179 9.16 29.03 -13.23
N THR A 180 9.66 29.55 -14.34
CA THR A 180 11.01 29.25 -14.85
C THR A 180 12.10 29.74 -13.88
N ASP A 181 11.92 30.94 -13.36
CA ASP A 181 12.80 31.59 -12.39
C ASP A 181 12.97 30.79 -11.09
N GLU A 182 11.88 30.24 -10.55
CA GLU A 182 11.94 29.39 -9.36
C GLU A 182 12.58 28.05 -9.64
N MET A 183 12.28 27.43 -10.78
CA MET A 183 12.94 26.18 -11.18
C MET A 183 14.45 26.38 -11.34
N HIS A 184 14.89 27.51 -11.91
CA HIS A 184 16.30 27.89 -11.95
C HIS A 184 16.89 28.12 -10.55
N ALA A 185 16.18 28.84 -9.67
CA ALA A 185 16.63 29.07 -8.30
C ALA A 185 16.81 27.75 -7.53
N VAL A 186 15.89 26.80 -7.68
CA VAL A 186 15.99 25.46 -7.10
C VAL A 186 17.24 24.72 -7.60
N ASN A 187 17.51 24.73 -8.90
CA ASN A 187 18.70 24.10 -9.47
C ASN A 187 20.01 24.81 -9.09
N ALA A 188 20.01 26.14 -9.04
CA ALA A 188 21.15 26.95 -8.60
C ALA A 188 21.50 26.69 -7.14
N ALA A 189 20.50 26.48 -6.28
CA ALA A 189 20.67 26.05 -4.89
C ALA A 189 21.09 24.57 -4.74
N GLY A 190 21.31 23.85 -5.85
CA GLY A 190 21.83 22.48 -5.85
C GLY A 190 20.78 21.38 -5.72
N PHE A 191 19.49 21.69 -5.80
CA PHE A 191 18.40 20.72 -5.76
C PHE A 191 17.96 20.30 -7.16
N ASP A 192 17.30 19.14 -7.26
CA ASP A 192 16.47 18.80 -8.42
C ASP A 192 15.05 19.38 -8.25
N VAL A 193 14.35 19.62 -9.36
CA VAL A 193 12.97 20.12 -9.36
C VAL A 193 11.99 18.95 -9.39
N LEU A 194 11.06 18.89 -8.43
CA LEU A 194 9.86 18.06 -8.52
C LEU A 194 8.74 18.92 -9.12
N ALA A 195 8.54 18.84 -10.42
CA ALA A 195 7.65 19.73 -11.16
C ALA A 195 6.17 19.34 -10.97
N ARG A 196 5.30 20.32 -10.71
CA ARG A 196 3.88 20.07 -10.41
C ARG A 196 2.89 20.79 -11.31
N PRO A 197 2.92 20.56 -12.63
CA PRO A 197 2.04 21.21 -13.59
C PRO A 197 0.58 20.84 -13.37
N SER A 198 -0.34 21.72 -13.78
CA SER A 198 -1.78 21.46 -13.74
C SER A 198 -2.40 21.50 -15.15
N ASN A 199 -3.52 20.80 -15.33
CA ASN A 199 -4.17 20.73 -16.64
C ASN A 199 -4.85 22.04 -17.04
N TYR A 200 -5.05 22.24 -18.35
CA TYR A 200 -5.81 23.34 -18.93
C TYR A 200 -7.24 22.87 -19.24
N HIS A 201 -8.23 23.76 -19.11
CA HIS A 201 -9.64 23.40 -19.34
C HIS A 201 -9.91 22.86 -20.76
N ALA A 202 -9.24 23.43 -21.75
CA ALA A 202 -9.30 22.99 -23.14
C ALA A 202 -7.87 22.73 -23.67
N CYS A 203 -7.11 21.89 -22.96
CA CYS A 203 -5.70 21.64 -23.26
C CYS A 203 -5.47 21.19 -24.72
N THR A 204 -4.61 21.91 -25.42
CA THR A 204 -4.10 21.57 -26.74
C THR A 204 -2.68 20.99 -26.65
N ALA A 205 -2.15 20.47 -27.77
CA ALA A 205 -0.76 20.01 -27.82
C ALA A 205 0.22 21.17 -27.57
N ASP A 206 -0.04 22.35 -28.13
CA ASP A 206 0.80 23.54 -27.95
C ASP A 206 0.85 24.00 -26.48
N ASP A 207 -0.22 23.82 -25.72
CA ASP A 207 -0.22 24.10 -24.27
C ASP A 207 0.67 23.12 -23.51
N VAL A 208 0.67 21.84 -23.92
CA VAL A 208 1.55 20.83 -23.34
C VAL A 208 3.02 21.15 -23.63
N HIS A 209 3.35 21.45 -24.90
CA HIS A 209 4.69 21.86 -25.30
C HIS A 209 5.17 23.07 -24.49
N ALA A 210 4.36 24.11 -24.37
CA ALA A 210 4.70 25.30 -23.60
C ALA A 210 5.08 25.00 -22.14
N VAL A 211 4.42 24.03 -21.49
CA VAL A 211 4.77 23.63 -20.12
C VAL A 211 6.12 22.90 -20.05
N PHE A 212 6.41 22.01 -21.00
CA PHE A 212 7.66 21.24 -21.02
C PHE A 212 8.85 22.03 -21.56
N ASP A 213 8.61 23.04 -22.40
CA ASP A 213 9.63 23.97 -22.89
C ASP A 213 10.19 24.82 -21.74
N ARG A 214 9.35 25.22 -20.77
CA ARG A 214 9.82 25.88 -19.53
C ARG A 214 10.72 25.02 -18.66
N MET A 215 10.73 23.70 -18.88
CA MET A 215 11.60 22.78 -18.16
C MET A 215 12.89 22.48 -18.93
N GLU A 216 13.10 23.09 -20.10
CA GLU A 216 14.33 22.91 -20.87
C GLU A 216 15.54 23.43 -20.09
N GLY A 217 16.61 22.64 -20.00
CA GLY A 217 17.79 22.97 -19.20
C GLY A 217 17.61 22.85 -17.67
N ILE A 218 16.40 22.54 -17.19
CA ILE A 218 16.11 22.32 -15.77
C ILE A 218 16.36 20.84 -15.41
N ARG A 219 17.10 20.60 -14.32
CA ARG A 219 17.22 19.27 -13.71
C ARG A 219 15.92 18.95 -12.96
N VAL A 220 15.03 18.22 -13.63
CA VAL A 220 13.77 17.71 -13.05
C VAL A 220 13.97 16.27 -12.56
N SER A 221 13.57 15.96 -11.31
CA SER A 221 13.61 14.60 -10.77
C SER A 221 12.37 13.79 -11.14
N ALA A 222 11.19 14.39 -10.99
CA ALA A 222 9.90 13.80 -11.33
C ALA A 222 8.84 14.87 -11.63
N VAL A 223 7.80 14.45 -12.35
CA VAL A 223 6.58 15.23 -12.60
C VAL A 223 5.45 14.65 -11.76
N VAL A 224 4.79 15.49 -10.97
CA VAL A 224 3.66 15.13 -10.12
C VAL A 224 2.50 16.09 -10.40
N PHE A 225 1.54 15.64 -11.21
CA PHE A 225 0.44 16.48 -11.65
C PHE A 225 -0.41 17.01 -10.48
N SER A 226 -0.87 18.24 -10.64
CA SER A 226 -1.74 18.94 -9.68
C SER A 226 -3.20 18.94 -10.14
N GLY A 227 -4.14 18.72 -9.23
CA GLY A 227 -5.58 18.75 -9.51
C GLY A 227 -6.19 17.38 -9.83
N GLN A 228 -7.42 17.35 -10.36
CA GLN A 228 -8.16 16.11 -10.67
C GLN A 228 -7.76 15.47 -12.01
N GLU A 229 -7.02 16.20 -12.85
CA GLU A 229 -6.67 15.82 -14.22
C GLU A 229 -5.16 15.97 -14.42
N THR A 230 -4.59 15.08 -15.22
CA THR A 230 -3.20 15.19 -15.69
C THR A 230 -3.10 16.18 -16.85
N LEU A 231 -1.92 16.77 -17.06
CA LEU A 231 -1.69 17.69 -18.18
C LEU A 231 -1.97 16.98 -19.51
N GLY A 232 -2.75 17.63 -20.38
CA GLY A 232 -3.15 17.08 -21.67
C GLY A 232 -4.41 16.22 -21.61
N ALA A 233 -4.99 15.93 -20.44
CA ALA A 233 -6.24 15.20 -20.37
C ALA A 233 -7.42 16.03 -20.92
N PRO A 234 -8.40 15.40 -21.64
CA PRO A 234 -8.33 14.07 -22.23
C PRO A 234 -7.75 14.07 -23.67
N LYS A 235 -7.56 15.22 -24.32
CA LYS A 235 -7.36 15.32 -25.78
C LYS A 235 -5.90 15.34 -26.24
N ALA A 236 -4.96 15.75 -25.39
CA ALA A 236 -3.54 15.94 -25.70
C ALA A 236 -2.60 15.05 -24.86
N LEU A 237 -3.12 13.96 -24.27
CA LEU A 237 -2.33 13.05 -23.42
C LEU A 237 -1.14 12.43 -24.15
N GLN A 238 -1.26 12.15 -25.45
CA GLN A 238 -0.18 11.58 -26.24
C GLN A 238 1.02 12.54 -26.30
N THR A 239 0.76 13.85 -26.46
CA THR A 239 1.81 14.87 -26.40
C THR A 239 2.52 14.85 -25.05
N THR A 240 1.78 14.76 -23.94
CA THR A 240 2.39 14.66 -22.61
C THR A 240 3.28 13.42 -22.47
N ILE A 241 2.85 12.28 -23.01
CA ILE A 241 3.64 11.03 -23.01
C ILE A 241 4.93 11.21 -23.81
N ASP A 242 4.85 11.79 -25.00
CA ASP A 242 5.97 11.96 -25.91
C ASP A 242 7.02 12.92 -25.32
N GLU A 243 6.58 14.07 -24.80
CA GLU A 243 7.41 15.07 -24.12
C GLU A 243 8.16 14.49 -22.91
N MET A 244 7.45 13.73 -22.07
CA MET A 244 8.04 13.08 -20.90
C MET A 244 9.03 11.97 -21.30
N LYS A 245 8.76 11.20 -22.36
CA LYS A 245 9.70 10.19 -22.86
C LYS A 245 10.97 10.80 -23.41
N GLU A 246 10.85 11.82 -24.24
CA GLU A 246 11.98 12.51 -24.85
C GLU A 246 12.93 13.05 -23.78
N ARG A 247 12.36 13.65 -22.72
CA ARG A 247 13.10 14.20 -21.58
C ARG A 247 13.44 13.18 -20.50
N ARG A 248 13.04 11.90 -20.66
CA ARG A 248 13.23 10.81 -19.69
C ARG A 248 12.74 11.15 -18.28
N LEU A 249 11.58 11.80 -18.21
CA LEU A 249 10.99 12.24 -16.95
C LEU A 249 10.28 11.08 -16.24
N THR A 250 10.35 11.09 -14.91
CA THR A 250 9.67 10.12 -14.06
C THR A 250 8.30 10.66 -13.65
N LEU A 251 7.27 9.82 -13.69
CA LEU A 251 5.93 10.13 -13.19
C LEU A 251 5.80 9.75 -11.71
N GLY A 252 5.45 10.70 -10.84
CA GLY A 252 5.18 10.44 -9.43
C GLY A 252 3.70 10.22 -9.13
N LEU A 253 3.39 9.11 -8.44
CA LEU A 253 2.05 8.71 -8.03
C LEU A 253 1.83 8.99 -6.54
N ILE A 254 1.00 9.99 -6.23
CA ILE A 254 0.68 10.32 -4.83
C ILE A 254 -0.17 9.21 -4.21
N GLU A 255 0.28 8.60 -3.12
CA GLU A 255 -0.48 7.58 -2.40
C GLU A 255 -1.86 8.10 -1.96
N GLY A 256 -2.89 7.29 -2.13
CA GLY A 256 -4.26 7.65 -1.74
C GLY A 256 -4.40 7.83 -0.23
N ILE A 257 -5.37 8.65 0.20
CA ILE A 257 -5.65 8.94 1.63
C ILE A 257 -5.95 7.65 2.42
N THR A 258 -6.54 6.65 1.76
CA THR A 258 -6.83 5.33 2.35
C THR A 258 -5.60 4.42 2.45
N GLN A 259 -4.41 4.93 2.12
CA GLN A 259 -3.14 4.20 2.06
C GLN A 259 -3.26 2.95 1.16
N LEU A 260 -3.98 3.10 0.05
CA LEU A 260 -4.20 2.09 -0.97
C LEU A 260 -4.11 2.75 -2.33
N GLN A 261 -3.34 2.15 -3.23
CA GLN A 261 -3.14 2.65 -4.58
C GLN A 261 -2.63 4.11 -4.53
N PHE A 262 -3.07 4.92 -5.48
CA PHE A 262 -2.73 6.31 -5.62
C PHE A 262 -3.98 7.15 -5.84
N TYR A 263 -3.83 8.44 -5.61
CA TYR A 263 -4.82 9.45 -5.94
C TYR A 263 -5.08 9.44 -7.45
N ARG A 264 -6.30 9.04 -7.84
CA ARG A 264 -6.65 8.83 -9.25
C ARG A 264 -6.95 10.17 -9.91
N GLN A 265 -6.15 10.50 -10.91
CA GLN A 265 -6.34 11.65 -11.79
C GLN A 265 -6.71 11.16 -13.20
N GLN A 266 -7.54 11.91 -13.91
CA GLN A 266 -7.88 11.58 -15.30
C GLN A 266 -6.63 11.64 -16.19
N GLY A 267 -6.41 10.62 -17.02
CA GLY A 267 -5.25 10.49 -17.92
C GLY A 267 -4.00 9.83 -17.28
N MET A 268 -4.00 9.60 -15.97
CA MET A 268 -2.83 9.08 -15.24
C MET A 268 -2.47 7.65 -15.67
N ASP A 269 -3.45 6.77 -15.80
CA ASP A 269 -3.23 5.37 -16.20
C ASP A 269 -2.69 5.27 -17.63
N GLU A 270 -3.17 6.15 -18.52
CA GLU A 270 -2.72 6.28 -19.90
C GLU A 270 -1.28 6.78 -19.98
N ILE A 271 -0.93 7.81 -19.21
CA ILE A 271 0.44 8.34 -19.16
C ILE A 271 1.40 7.27 -18.63
N ALA A 272 1.09 6.66 -17.49
CA ALA A 272 1.94 5.61 -16.90
C ALA A 272 2.17 4.44 -17.87
N LYS A 273 1.12 3.97 -18.54
CA LYS A 273 1.23 2.92 -19.57
C LYS A 273 2.01 3.39 -20.79
N GLY A 274 1.85 4.66 -21.17
CA GLY A 274 2.54 5.30 -22.28
C GLY A 274 4.04 5.35 -22.05
N LEU A 275 4.47 5.87 -20.89
CA LEU A 275 5.88 6.04 -20.51
C LEU A 275 6.63 4.72 -20.38
N GLY A 276 5.94 3.67 -19.92
CA GLY A 276 6.58 2.48 -19.37
C GLY A 276 6.57 2.57 -17.85
N GLU A 277 6.21 1.46 -17.20
CA GLU A 277 6.03 1.40 -15.75
C GLU A 277 7.37 1.58 -15.00
N GLU A 278 8.50 1.42 -15.70
CA GLU A 278 9.85 1.68 -15.23
C GLU A 278 10.19 3.16 -15.05
N HIS A 279 9.35 4.05 -15.56
CA HIS A 279 9.44 5.50 -15.38
C HIS A 279 8.41 6.03 -14.38
N VAL A 280 7.87 5.16 -13.53
CA VAL A 280 6.83 5.51 -12.56
C VAL A 280 7.30 5.22 -11.15
N VAL A 281 7.01 6.14 -10.24
CA VAL A 281 7.44 6.06 -8.85
C VAL A 281 6.33 6.42 -7.89
N ARG A 282 6.28 5.79 -6.71
CA ARG A 282 5.29 6.10 -5.68
C ARG A 282 5.79 7.23 -4.78
N LEU A 283 4.90 8.18 -4.53
CA LEU A 283 5.10 9.35 -3.69
C LEU A 283 4.19 9.28 -2.47
N TYR A 284 4.69 9.69 -1.31
CA TYR A 284 3.89 9.85 -0.10
C TYR A 284 4.05 11.25 0.48
N ALA A 285 2.94 11.78 0.99
CA ALA A 285 2.90 13.01 1.76
C ALA A 285 2.05 12.78 3.01
N ILE A 286 2.53 13.20 4.18
CA ILE A 286 1.71 13.19 5.40
C ILE A 286 0.62 14.29 5.24
N PRO A 287 -0.67 13.96 5.45
CA PRO A 287 -1.73 14.97 5.42
C PRO A 287 -1.46 16.10 6.42
N PRO A 288 -1.72 17.39 6.09
CA PRO A 288 -1.38 18.51 6.98
C PRO A 288 -2.01 18.40 8.37
N ASP A 289 -3.27 17.98 8.44
CA ASP A 289 -4.02 17.84 9.68
C ASP A 289 -3.52 16.69 10.57
N GLU A 290 -2.80 15.74 9.98
CA GLU A 290 -2.12 14.66 10.71
C GLU A 290 -0.73 15.09 11.15
N GLN A 291 0.06 15.70 10.25
CA GLN A 291 1.44 16.08 10.55
C GLN A 291 1.54 17.01 11.76
N LYS A 292 0.62 17.98 11.88
CA LYS A 292 0.56 18.93 13.00
C LYS A 292 0.42 18.26 14.38
N LYS A 293 -0.06 17.02 14.42
CA LYS A 293 -0.27 16.26 15.66
C LYS A 293 0.88 15.31 15.98
N LEU A 294 1.75 15.04 15.02
CA LEU A 294 2.85 14.09 15.15
C LEU A 294 4.07 14.80 15.73
N LYS A 295 4.71 14.16 16.71
CA LYS A 295 6.05 14.54 17.12
C LYS A 295 7.06 14.17 16.03
N ILE A 296 8.22 14.83 16.02
CA ILE A 296 9.29 14.57 15.04
C ILE A 296 9.60 13.07 14.94
N ALA A 297 9.84 12.40 16.07
CA ALA A 297 10.17 10.98 16.09
C ALA A 297 9.06 10.09 15.48
N GLU A 298 7.78 10.42 15.74
CA GLU A 298 6.64 9.68 15.19
C GLU A 298 6.51 9.91 13.68
N ALA A 299 6.83 11.12 13.20
CA ALA A 299 6.87 11.42 11.77
C ALA A 299 8.02 10.69 11.06
N VAL A 300 9.22 10.67 11.66
CA VAL A 300 10.41 9.95 11.16
C VAL A 300 10.13 8.45 11.05
N GLU A 301 9.58 7.84 12.10
CA GLU A 301 9.18 6.42 12.10
C GLU A 301 8.15 6.12 11.01
N ARG A 302 7.21 7.05 10.78
CA ARG A 302 6.22 6.92 9.71
C ARG A 302 6.88 6.87 8.34
N TRP A 303 7.87 7.71 8.05
CA TRP A 303 8.60 7.70 6.77
C TRP A 303 9.38 6.40 6.56
N VAL A 304 10.10 5.92 7.57
CA VAL A 304 10.77 4.61 7.47
C VAL A 304 9.77 3.50 7.16
N THR A 305 8.65 3.48 7.88
CA THR A 305 7.58 2.50 7.65
C THR A 305 6.96 2.64 6.25
N THR A 306 6.79 3.85 5.72
CA THR A 306 6.22 4.02 4.37
C THR A 306 7.14 3.44 3.29
N ASP A 307 8.44 3.68 3.44
CA ASP A 307 9.43 3.35 2.41
C ASP A 307 9.75 1.86 2.42
N GLU A 308 9.84 1.27 3.61
CA GLU A 308 10.02 -0.17 3.81
C GLU A 308 8.76 -0.97 3.50
N GLU A 309 7.59 -0.58 4.01
CA GLU A 309 6.39 -1.41 3.91
C GLU A 309 5.61 -1.22 2.61
N ARG A 310 5.75 -0.05 1.97
CA ARG A 310 4.88 0.35 0.85
C ARG A 310 5.65 0.75 -0.41
N ASN A 311 6.97 0.57 -0.46
CA ASN A 311 7.73 0.90 -1.66
C ASN A 311 7.58 2.37 -2.11
N ILE A 312 7.44 3.29 -1.16
CA ILE A 312 7.51 4.72 -1.44
C ILE A 312 8.97 5.09 -1.72
N ARG A 313 9.19 5.95 -2.71
CA ARG A 313 10.54 6.42 -3.08
C ARG A 313 10.63 7.93 -3.24
N ILE A 314 9.52 8.65 -3.27
CA ILE A 314 9.49 10.10 -3.06
C ILE A 314 8.75 10.39 -1.76
N ASN A 315 9.47 10.94 -0.79
CA ASN A 315 8.90 11.49 0.42
C ASN A 315 8.71 12.98 0.20
N LEU A 316 7.46 13.44 0.10
CA LEU A 316 7.14 14.85 0.03
C LEU A 316 6.86 15.36 1.44
N LEU A 317 7.93 15.85 2.08
CA LEU A 317 7.91 16.47 3.39
C LEU A 317 7.24 17.84 3.32
N ARG A 318 6.80 18.31 4.48
CA ARG A 318 6.36 19.68 4.73
C ARG A 318 7.02 20.21 5.99
N ILE A 319 7.15 21.52 6.09
CA ILE A 319 7.62 22.13 7.33
C ILE A 319 6.62 21.91 8.47
N TYR A 320 7.12 21.89 9.70
CA TYR A 320 6.33 22.14 10.89
C TYR A 320 6.08 23.65 11.03
N ASP A 321 4.83 24.01 11.33
CA ASP A 321 4.40 25.41 11.50
C ASP A 321 4.66 25.94 12.93
N THR A 322 5.00 25.06 13.87
CA THR A 322 5.20 25.38 15.29
C THR A 322 6.49 24.74 15.81
N PRO A 323 7.27 25.45 16.64
CA PRO A 323 8.50 24.91 17.20
C PRO A 323 8.23 23.74 18.14
N ALA A 324 9.11 22.74 18.11
CA ALA A 324 9.14 21.70 19.13
C ALA A 324 9.64 22.25 20.48
N PRO A 325 9.33 21.58 21.62
CA PRO A 325 9.80 22.03 22.92
C PRO A 325 11.32 22.24 22.98
N ASN A 326 11.75 23.42 23.43
CA ASN A 326 13.16 23.83 23.56
C ASN A 326 13.94 23.96 22.23
N MET A 327 13.26 24.19 21.12
CA MET A 327 13.88 24.39 19.80
C MET A 327 13.27 25.62 19.10
N SER A 328 14.00 26.27 18.22
CA SER A 328 13.45 27.23 17.25
C SER A 328 12.68 26.50 16.14
N LEU A 329 11.96 27.25 15.28
CA LEU A 329 11.24 26.64 14.17
C LEU A 329 12.22 26.07 13.13
N ILE A 330 13.31 26.79 12.86
CA ILE A 330 14.36 26.31 11.95
C ILE A 330 15.01 25.03 12.49
N GLU A 331 15.39 25.01 13.77
CA GLU A 331 15.99 23.82 14.40
C GLU A 331 15.03 22.63 14.36
N THR A 332 13.74 22.86 14.62
CA THR A 332 12.70 21.82 14.58
C THR A 332 12.64 21.16 13.20
N ASN A 333 12.64 21.96 12.14
CA ASN A 333 12.55 21.49 10.75
C ASN A 333 13.85 20.82 10.29
N MET A 334 15.01 21.42 10.56
CA MET A 334 16.30 20.84 10.19
C MET A 334 16.56 19.51 10.92
N LYS A 335 16.17 19.42 12.19
CA LYS A 335 16.22 18.15 12.93
C LYS A 335 15.29 17.12 12.31
N TYR A 336 14.07 17.48 11.96
CA TYR A 336 13.12 16.57 11.31
C TYR A 336 13.66 16.02 9.98
N PHE A 337 14.25 16.87 9.13
CA PHE A 337 14.84 16.43 7.86
C PHE A 337 16.05 15.53 8.08
N THR A 338 16.95 15.93 8.99
CA THR A 338 18.18 15.18 9.32
C THR A 338 17.85 13.82 9.92
N ASP A 339 16.95 13.77 10.90
CA ASP A 339 16.51 12.52 11.53
C ASP A 339 15.86 11.59 10.50
N THR A 340 15.05 12.13 9.57
CA THR A 340 14.42 11.35 8.49
C THR A 340 15.48 10.76 7.57
N ARG A 341 16.46 11.56 7.12
CA ARG A 341 17.60 11.09 6.32
C ARG A 341 18.33 9.95 7.03
N MET A 342 18.78 10.20 8.26
CA MET A 342 19.58 9.25 9.04
C MET A 342 18.82 7.94 9.30
N ALA A 343 17.52 8.02 9.58
CA ALA A 343 16.69 6.85 9.81
C ALA A 343 16.52 6.02 8.53
N LEU A 344 16.35 6.64 7.36
CA LEU A 344 16.28 5.91 6.10
C LEU A 344 17.63 5.25 5.74
N GLU A 345 18.74 5.97 5.92
CA GLU A 345 20.10 5.43 5.71
C GLU A 345 20.40 4.25 6.65
N SER A 346 20.00 4.33 7.92
CA SER A 346 20.18 3.22 8.87
C SER A 346 19.38 1.97 8.50
N HIS A 347 18.31 2.14 7.73
CA HIS A 347 17.49 1.04 7.17
C HIS A 347 17.94 0.67 5.75
N GLY A 348 19.11 1.12 5.29
CA GLY A 348 19.70 0.69 4.03
C GLY A 348 19.06 1.30 2.78
N PHE A 349 18.50 2.50 2.89
CA PHE A 349 18.16 3.33 1.73
C PHE A 349 19.33 4.25 1.38
N ALA A 350 19.58 4.41 0.08
CA ALA A 350 20.38 5.53 -0.41
C ALA A 350 19.50 6.78 -0.53
N ILE A 351 20.08 7.96 -0.32
CA ILE A 351 19.37 9.24 -0.48
C ILE A 351 19.81 9.89 -1.79
N GLY A 352 18.85 10.21 -2.65
CA GLY A 352 19.12 10.73 -3.98
C GLY A 352 17.84 10.81 -4.83
N ARG A 353 17.98 10.76 -6.15
CA ARG A 353 16.81 10.66 -7.05
C ARG A 353 16.05 9.37 -6.79
N ALA A 354 14.73 9.45 -6.81
CA ALA A 354 13.88 8.33 -6.46
C ALA A 354 14.15 7.11 -7.35
N GLY A 355 14.42 5.96 -6.74
CA GLY A 355 14.62 4.71 -7.46
C GLY A 355 13.31 4.27 -8.14
N THR A 356 13.39 3.90 -9.40
CA THR A 356 12.26 3.25 -10.10
C THR A 356 12.44 1.74 -10.11
N PHE A 357 11.34 1.02 -10.33
CA PHE A 357 11.43 -0.41 -10.60
C PHE A 357 11.85 -0.64 -12.05
N ALA A 358 12.77 -1.56 -12.31
CA ALA A 358 12.95 -2.05 -13.68
C ALA A 358 11.64 -2.69 -14.15
N ASP A 359 11.31 -2.58 -15.44
CA ASP A 359 10.15 -3.27 -16.00
C ASP A 359 10.33 -4.78 -15.81
N TYR A 360 9.55 -5.34 -14.90
CA TYR A 360 9.66 -6.71 -14.48
C TYR A 360 8.36 -7.46 -14.69
N ALA A 361 8.41 -8.36 -15.66
CA ALA A 361 7.41 -9.39 -15.88
C ALA A 361 8.06 -10.78 -15.81
N PRO A 362 7.71 -11.62 -14.82
CA PRO A 362 8.18 -12.99 -14.75
C PRO A 362 7.92 -13.76 -16.06
N SER A 363 8.89 -14.63 -16.41
CA SER A 363 8.79 -15.52 -17.56
C SER A 363 7.43 -16.24 -17.61
N ARG A 364 6.81 -16.25 -18.79
CA ARG A 364 5.52 -16.92 -19.04
C ARG A 364 5.60 -18.40 -18.67
N LEU A 365 6.75 -19.04 -18.89
CA LEU A 365 6.98 -20.44 -18.53
C LEU A 365 6.98 -20.64 -17.01
N LEU A 366 7.74 -19.82 -16.27
CA LEU A 366 7.77 -19.91 -14.80
C LEU A 366 6.38 -19.70 -14.21
N ARG A 367 5.63 -18.70 -14.69
CA ARG A 367 4.23 -18.46 -14.28
C ARG A 367 3.31 -19.63 -14.62
N ALA A 368 3.48 -20.26 -15.78
CA ALA A 368 2.70 -21.44 -16.14
C ALA A 368 2.99 -22.62 -15.19
N LEU A 369 4.25 -22.84 -14.80
CA LEU A 369 4.62 -23.86 -13.81
C LEU A 369 4.02 -23.58 -12.42
N VAL A 370 3.97 -22.31 -12.01
CA VAL A 370 3.24 -21.89 -10.81
C VAL A 370 1.76 -22.29 -10.92
N ILE A 371 1.10 -21.99 -12.03
CA ILE A 371 -0.33 -22.33 -12.19
C ILE A 371 -0.58 -23.84 -12.23
N MET A 372 0.31 -24.60 -12.86
CA MET A 372 0.27 -26.07 -12.83
C MET A 372 0.31 -26.59 -11.39
N GLY A 373 1.19 -26.04 -10.55
CA GLY A 373 1.27 -26.44 -9.15
C GLY A 373 0.02 -26.07 -8.34
N VAL A 374 -0.61 -24.93 -8.61
CA VAL A 374 -1.91 -24.57 -8.01
C VAL A 374 -3.01 -25.55 -8.43
N ALA A 375 -3.05 -25.92 -9.72
CA ALA A 375 -3.99 -26.93 -10.21
C ALA A 375 -3.77 -28.29 -9.52
N ALA A 376 -2.50 -28.70 -9.34
CA ALA A 376 -2.15 -29.90 -8.60
C ALA A 376 -2.61 -29.84 -7.13
N ALA A 377 -2.43 -28.70 -6.45
CA ALA A 377 -2.90 -28.49 -5.09
C ALA A 377 -4.43 -28.56 -4.99
N GLY A 378 -5.15 -27.96 -5.94
CA GLY A 378 -6.62 -28.02 -5.99
C GLY A 378 -7.13 -29.46 -6.17
N VAL A 379 -6.55 -30.20 -7.11
CA VAL A 379 -6.89 -31.61 -7.33
C VAL A 379 -6.52 -32.48 -6.13
N LEU A 380 -5.37 -32.24 -5.51
CA LEU A 380 -4.94 -32.93 -4.30
C LEU A 380 -5.94 -32.71 -3.18
N TYR A 381 -6.30 -31.45 -2.90
CA TYR A 381 -7.30 -31.11 -1.89
C TYR A 381 -8.65 -31.80 -2.15
N LEU A 382 -9.17 -31.71 -3.38
CA LEU A 382 -10.42 -32.38 -3.77
C LEU A 382 -10.34 -33.90 -3.57
N SER A 383 -9.21 -34.52 -3.92
CA SER A 383 -8.99 -35.95 -3.70
C SER A 383 -8.98 -36.32 -2.21
N LEU A 384 -8.56 -35.40 -1.33
CA LEU A 384 -8.49 -35.63 0.12
C LEU A 384 -9.84 -35.43 0.82
N VAL A 385 -10.74 -34.61 0.27
CA VAL A 385 -12.09 -34.40 0.85
C VAL A 385 -13.18 -35.24 0.20
N VAL A 386 -12.95 -35.77 -1.01
CA VAL A 386 -13.86 -36.69 -1.71
C VAL A 386 -13.27 -38.11 -1.74
N PRO A 387 -13.64 -39.02 -0.82
CA PRO A 387 -13.03 -40.35 -0.73
C PRO A 387 -13.18 -41.21 -2.00
N ALA A 388 -14.29 -41.05 -2.72
CA ALA A 388 -14.51 -41.73 -3.99
C ALA A 388 -13.48 -41.33 -5.05
N LEU A 389 -13.07 -40.05 -5.04
CA LEU A 389 -12.05 -39.53 -5.94
C LEU A 389 -10.65 -39.99 -5.54
N ASN A 390 -10.34 -40.00 -4.23
CA ASN A 390 -9.05 -40.48 -3.70
C ASN A 390 -8.67 -41.89 -4.22
N ARG A 391 -9.66 -42.77 -4.35
CA ARG A 391 -9.47 -44.16 -4.81
C ARG A 391 -9.26 -44.26 -6.33
N ARG A 392 -9.75 -43.30 -7.12
CA ARG A 392 -9.74 -43.34 -8.59
C ARG A 392 -8.53 -42.59 -9.17
N ARG A 393 -7.33 -43.16 -9.01
CA ARG A 393 -6.06 -42.52 -9.43
C ARG A 393 -6.05 -41.98 -10.86
N ARG A 394 -6.60 -42.74 -11.83
CA ARG A 394 -6.68 -42.30 -13.24
C ARG A 394 -7.53 -41.04 -13.42
N VAL A 395 -8.64 -40.95 -12.69
CA VAL A 395 -9.54 -39.77 -12.74
C VAL A 395 -8.86 -38.55 -12.12
N VAL A 396 -8.15 -38.74 -11.00
CA VAL A 396 -7.36 -37.68 -10.36
C VAL A 396 -6.30 -37.13 -11.31
N LEU A 397 -5.55 -38.01 -11.99
CA LEU A 397 -4.52 -37.60 -12.94
C LEU A 397 -5.11 -36.92 -14.19
N LEU A 398 -6.21 -37.44 -14.72
CA LEU A 398 -6.91 -36.81 -15.85
C LEU A 398 -7.41 -35.41 -15.47
N ALA A 399 -8.03 -35.26 -14.29
CA ALA A 399 -8.48 -33.97 -13.79
C ALA A 399 -7.31 -32.98 -13.62
N PHE A 400 -6.16 -33.45 -13.11
CA PHE A 400 -4.95 -32.63 -13.02
C PHE A 400 -4.47 -32.16 -14.39
N VAL A 401 -4.32 -33.05 -15.36
CA VAL A 401 -3.86 -32.70 -16.72
C VAL A 401 -4.81 -31.68 -17.35
N VAL A 402 -6.12 -31.90 -17.28
CA VAL A 402 -7.12 -30.99 -17.86
C VAL A 402 -7.07 -29.62 -17.19
N LEU A 403 -7.07 -29.55 -15.85
CA LEU A 403 -7.04 -28.27 -15.13
C LEU A 403 -5.71 -27.54 -15.30
N ALA A 404 -4.59 -28.26 -15.34
CA ALA A 404 -3.28 -27.69 -15.62
C ALA A 404 -3.24 -27.07 -17.02
N LEU A 405 -3.72 -27.77 -18.05
CA LEU A 405 -3.77 -27.24 -19.41
C LEU A 405 -4.67 -26.00 -19.52
N ILE A 406 -5.88 -26.04 -18.94
CA ILE A 406 -6.81 -24.91 -18.92
C ILE A 406 -6.19 -23.69 -18.21
N GLY A 407 -5.43 -23.91 -17.12
CA GLY A 407 -4.77 -22.83 -16.40
C GLY A 407 -3.51 -22.30 -17.10
N MET A 408 -2.67 -23.16 -17.64
CA MET A 408 -1.37 -22.79 -18.23
C MET A 408 -1.52 -22.09 -19.57
N MET A 409 -2.41 -22.59 -20.45
CA MET A 409 -2.48 -22.13 -21.84
C MET A 409 -2.75 -20.63 -21.98
N PRO A 410 -3.72 -20.02 -21.27
CA PRO A 410 -3.94 -18.57 -21.34
C PRO A 410 -2.71 -17.74 -20.94
N VAL A 411 -1.90 -18.25 -20.00
CA VAL A 411 -0.72 -17.55 -19.48
C VAL A 411 0.46 -17.67 -20.42
N LEU A 412 0.65 -18.83 -21.05
CA LEU A 412 1.63 -19.02 -22.11
C LEU A 412 1.32 -18.13 -23.34
N LEU A 413 0.03 -17.96 -23.66
CA LEU A 413 -0.45 -17.10 -24.74
C LEU A 413 -0.47 -15.59 -24.39
N GLY A 414 -0.17 -15.22 -23.13
CA GLY A 414 -0.14 -13.81 -22.70
C GLY A 414 -1.50 -13.22 -22.29
N ALA A 415 -2.59 -13.98 -22.36
CA ALA A 415 -3.96 -13.57 -21.97
C ALA A 415 -4.35 -14.02 -20.54
N GLY A 416 -3.35 -14.15 -19.66
CA GLY A 416 -3.45 -14.88 -18.40
C GLY A 416 -3.88 -14.11 -17.15
N SER A 417 -4.22 -12.82 -17.24
CA SER A 417 -4.39 -11.93 -16.07
C SER A 417 -5.44 -12.46 -15.07
N LYS A 418 -6.62 -12.88 -15.55
CA LYS A 418 -7.68 -13.44 -14.70
C LYS A 418 -7.26 -14.76 -14.04
N ILE A 419 -6.56 -15.61 -14.78
CA ILE A 419 -6.06 -16.89 -14.27
C ILE A 419 -5.02 -16.67 -13.17
N ARG A 420 -4.15 -15.67 -13.30
CA ARG A 420 -3.17 -15.29 -12.26
C ARG A 420 -3.85 -14.93 -10.94
N VAL A 421 -4.89 -14.09 -10.99
CA VAL A 421 -5.66 -13.70 -9.79
C VAL A 421 -6.38 -14.90 -9.17
N LEU A 422 -6.99 -15.76 -10.00
CA LEU A 422 -7.63 -16.98 -9.53
C LEU A 422 -6.63 -17.95 -8.89
N ALA A 423 -5.45 -18.12 -9.51
CA ALA A 423 -4.39 -18.96 -8.99
C ALA A 423 -3.84 -18.42 -7.66
N ALA A 424 -3.69 -17.10 -7.52
CA ALA A 424 -3.29 -16.47 -6.27
C ALA A 424 -4.33 -16.69 -5.16
N LEU A 425 -5.62 -16.48 -5.47
CA LEU A 425 -6.71 -16.77 -4.54
C LEU A 425 -6.72 -18.25 -4.14
N ALA A 426 -6.63 -19.16 -5.10
CA ALA A 426 -6.57 -20.60 -4.82
C ALA A 426 -5.36 -20.94 -3.95
N SER A 427 -4.19 -20.35 -4.21
CA SER A 427 -2.97 -20.58 -3.44
C SER A 427 -3.10 -20.11 -1.99
N ALA A 428 -3.65 -18.90 -1.78
CA ALA A 428 -3.87 -18.35 -0.45
C ALA A 428 -4.76 -19.23 0.44
N ASN A 429 -5.63 -20.04 -0.16
CA ASN A 429 -6.63 -20.83 0.55
C ASN A 429 -6.27 -22.32 0.63
N LEU A 430 -5.80 -22.90 -0.46
CA LEU A 430 -5.54 -24.34 -0.57
C LEU A 430 -4.32 -24.76 0.24
N PHE A 431 -3.23 -23.99 0.25
CA PHE A 431 -2.01 -24.41 0.92
C PHE A 431 -2.13 -24.41 2.46
N PRO A 432 -2.65 -23.35 3.11
CA PRO A 432 -2.97 -23.43 4.54
C PRO A 432 -3.93 -24.58 4.88
N ALA A 433 -4.95 -24.80 4.03
CA ALA A 433 -5.90 -25.88 4.25
C ALA A 433 -5.26 -27.27 4.10
N LEU A 434 -4.42 -27.47 3.08
CA LEU A 434 -3.67 -28.71 2.87
C LEU A 434 -2.65 -28.96 3.98
N ALA A 435 -1.95 -27.92 4.45
CA ALA A 435 -0.99 -28.01 5.54
C ALA A 435 -1.66 -28.47 6.83
N VAL A 436 -2.77 -27.84 7.22
CA VAL A 436 -3.56 -28.24 8.39
C VAL A 436 -4.18 -29.62 8.19
N THR A 437 -4.65 -29.96 6.99
CA THR A 437 -5.19 -31.30 6.68
C THR A 437 -4.13 -32.39 6.83
N ALA A 438 -2.91 -32.15 6.35
CA ALA A 438 -1.80 -33.07 6.50
C ALA A 438 -1.40 -33.27 7.97
N LEU A 439 -1.43 -32.20 8.77
CA LEU A 439 -1.24 -32.28 10.22
C LEU A 439 -2.31 -33.14 10.90
N LEU A 440 -3.58 -32.95 10.54
CA LEU A 440 -4.69 -33.73 11.07
C LEU A 440 -4.55 -35.23 10.73
N ASP A 441 -4.14 -35.55 9.49
CA ASP A 441 -3.90 -36.92 9.06
C ASP A 441 -2.71 -37.56 9.82
N LEU A 442 -1.65 -36.78 10.09
CA LEU A 442 -0.50 -37.22 10.90
C LEU A 442 -0.92 -37.55 12.35
N LEU A 443 -1.72 -36.68 12.98
CA LEU A 443 -2.23 -36.89 14.33
C LEU A 443 -3.21 -38.07 14.42
N GLY A 444 -4.00 -38.30 13.37
CA GLY A 444 -4.87 -39.47 13.26
C GLY A 444 -4.09 -40.79 13.16
N GLY A 445 -2.93 -40.79 12.50
CA GLY A 445 -2.07 -41.96 12.33
C GLY A 445 -1.09 -42.23 13.48
N ARG A 446 -0.66 -41.20 14.21
CA ARG A 446 0.30 -41.29 15.33
C ARG A 446 -0.25 -40.54 16.55
N ARG A 447 -1.11 -41.20 17.32
CA ARG A 447 -1.68 -40.61 18.56
C ARG A 447 -0.59 -40.45 19.61
N PHE A 448 -0.58 -39.29 20.29
CA PHE A 448 0.20 -39.13 21.51
C PHE A 448 -0.19 -40.21 22.53
N ALA A 449 0.79 -40.74 23.25
CA ALA A 449 0.52 -41.62 24.38
C ALA A 449 -0.38 -40.90 25.38
N LYS A 450 -1.39 -41.61 25.91
CA LYS A 450 -2.33 -41.04 26.89
C LYS A 450 -1.53 -40.55 28.11
N GLY A 451 -1.69 -39.28 28.48
CA GLY A 451 -0.96 -38.69 29.61
C GLY A 451 0.47 -38.24 29.29
N ALA A 452 0.82 -38.00 28.02
CA ALA A 452 2.11 -37.41 27.67
C ALA A 452 2.35 -36.09 28.45
N PRO A 453 3.55 -35.87 29.01
CA PRO A 453 3.84 -34.68 29.79
C PRO A 453 3.76 -33.43 28.90
N ALA A 454 3.26 -32.32 29.47
CA ALA A 454 2.99 -31.09 28.74
C ALA A 454 4.22 -30.57 27.95
N TRP A 455 5.43 -30.68 28.50
CA TRP A 455 6.65 -30.24 27.81
C TRP A 455 6.91 -31.00 26.49
N ARG A 456 6.61 -32.31 26.42
CA ARG A 456 6.74 -33.08 25.17
C ARG A 456 5.74 -32.61 24.12
N ILE A 457 4.52 -32.26 24.55
CA ILE A 457 3.48 -31.72 23.68
C ILE A 457 3.90 -30.33 23.19
N ILE A 458 4.48 -29.49 24.05
CA ILE A 458 4.99 -28.16 23.67
C ILE A 458 6.10 -28.29 22.63
N VAL A 459 7.11 -29.14 22.87
CA VAL A 459 8.21 -29.36 21.91
C VAL A 459 7.70 -29.90 20.58
N ALA A 460 6.84 -30.92 20.60
CA ALA A 460 6.20 -31.42 19.40
C ALA A 460 5.35 -30.34 18.71
N GLY A 461 4.68 -29.49 19.49
CA GLY A 461 3.87 -28.39 19.01
C GLY A 461 4.67 -27.34 18.26
N TRP A 462 5.86 -26.98 18.74
CA TRP A 462 6.79 -26.11 18.02
C TRP A 462 7.25 -26.70 16.70
N VAL A 463 7.64 -27.97 16.69
CA VAL A 463 8.09 -28.66 15.46
C VAL A 463 6.94 -28.75 14.45
N LEU A 464 5.76 -29.16 14.89
CA LEU A 464 4.59 -29.28 14.03
C LEU A 464 4.09 -27.93 13.53
N LEU A 465 4.17 -26.88 14.36
CA LEU A 465 3.86 -25.51 13.96
C LEU A 465 4.83 -25.05 12.87
N GLY A 466 6.14 -25.24 13.06
CA GLY A 466 7.15 -24.90 12.07
C GLY A 466 6.93 -25.62 10.74
N ILE A 467 6.68 -26.95 10.76
CA ILE A 467 6.39 -27.73 9.54
C ILE A 467 5.10 -27.25 8.88
N THR A 468 4.02 -27.08 9.64
CA THR A 468 2.73 -26.63 9.07
C THR A 468 2.85 -25.24 8.47
N SER A 469 3.55 -24.33 9.16
CA SER A 469 3.80 -22.99 8.66
C SER A 469 4.69 -22.99 7.41
N ALA A 470 5.73 -23.81 7.36
CA ALA A 470 6.55 -23.96 6.15
C ALA A 470 5.71 -24.44 4.95
N LEU A 471 4.82 -25.42 5.16
CA LEU A 471 3.90 -25.89 4.13
C LEU A 471 2.87 -24.83 3.72
N SER A 472 2.38 -24.01 4.66
CA SER A 472 1.51 -22.87 4.35
C SER A 472 2.25 -21.80 3.53
N LEU A 473 3.50 -21.47 3.88
CA LEU A 473 4.34 -20.50 3.19
C LEU A 473 4.67 -20.89 1.75
N VAL A 474 4.61 -22.18 1.39
CA VAL A 474 4.62 -22.58 -0.03
C VAL A 474 3.52 -21.84 -0.79
N GLY A 475 2.31 -21.77 -0.24
CA GLY A 475 1.19 -21.00 -0.80
C GLY A 475 1.46 -19.51 -0.94
N ALA A 476 2.25 -18.92 -0.03
CA ALA A 476 2.69 -17.53 -0.12
C ALA A 476 3.63 -17.32 -1.33
N GLY A 477 4.56 -18.25 -1.54
CA GLY A 477 5.41 -18.28 -2.73
C GLY A 477 4.57 -18.35 -4.02
N TYR A 478 3.61 -19.28 -4.10
CA TYR A 478 2.70 -19.39 -5.25
C TYR A 478 1.87 -18.13 -5.48
N LEU A 479 1.30 -17.56 -4.42
CA LEU A 479 0.52 -16.33 -4.49
C LEU A 479 1.38 -15.17 -5.03
N SER A 480 2.59 -15.00 -4.50
CA SER A 480 3.51 -13.95 -4.95
C SER A 480 3.95 -14.19 -6.39
N GLY A 481 4.34 -15.42 -6.73
CA GLY A 481 4.80 -15.78 -8.07
C GLY A 481 3.72 -15.66 -9.15
N ALA A 482 2.45 -15.86 -8.79
CA ALA A 482 1.33 -15.69 -9.70
C ALA A 482 1.04 -14.20 -9.99
N LEU A 483 1.20 -13.33 -9.00
CA LEU A 483 0.79 -11.93 -9.09
C LEU A 483 1.91 -10.96 -9.42
N VAL A 484 3.16 -11.18 -9.02
CA VAL A 484 4.19 -10.15 -9.15
C VAL A 484 4.39 -9.68 -10.60
N ASP A 485 4.28 -8.37 -10.80
CA ASP A 485 4.80 -7.55 -11.90
C ASP A 485 4.88 -6.09 -11.43
N THR A 486 5.47 -5.22 -12.25
CA THR A 486 5.65 -3.79 -11.95
C THR A 486 4.32 -3.11 -11.57
N ARG A 487 3.21 -3.43 -12.26
CA ARG A 487 1.85 -2.92 -11.94
C ARG A 487 1.42 -3.19 -10.51
N TYR A 488 1.65 -4.42 -10.03
CA TYR A 488 1.29 -4.80 -8.67
C TYR A 488 2.24 -4.18 -7.63
N LEU A 489 3.53 -3.98 -7.96
CA LEU A 489 4.48 -3.29 -7.07
C LEU A 489 4.15 -1.80 -6.93
N LEU A 490 3.70 -1.17 -8.01
CA LEU A 490 3.26 0.24 -8.07
C LEU A 490 1.80 0.45 -7.63
N GLU A 491 1.07 -0.62 -7.29
CA GLU A 491 -0.36 -0.62 -6.92
C GLU A 491 -1.35 -0.08 -7.99
N PHE A 492 -0.96 -0.09 -9.27
CA PHE A 492 -1.94 0.03 -10.37
C PHE A 492 -2.99 -1.07 -10.26
N ASP A 493 -2.53 -2.29 -9.97
CA ASP A 493 -3.36 -3.44 -9.70
C ASP A 493 -3.19 -3.90 -8.24
N ILE A 494 -4.28 -4.33 -7.63
CA ILE A 494 -4.31 -4.88 -6.27
C ILE A 494 -4.99 -6.24 -6.25
N PHE A 495 -4.64 -7.09 -5.28
CA PHE A 495 -5.30 -8.37 -5.12
C PHE A 495 -6.74 -8.21 -4.60
N ARG A 496 -7.71 -8.29 -5.51
CA ARG A 496 -9.15 -8.22 -5.22
C ARG A 496 -9.67 -9.59 -4.75
N GLY A 497 -9.31 -9.98 -3.53
CA GLY A 497 -9.72 -11.26 -2.95
C GLY A 497 -9.40 -11.43 -1.46
N ILE A 498 -8.75 -10.46 -0.84
CA ILE A 498 -8.25 -10.52 0.54
C ILE A 498 -9.34 -10.90 1.54
N LYS A 499 -10.57 -10.39 1.39
CA LYS A 499 -11.67 -10.74 2.31
C LYS A 499 -12.04 -12.22 2.27
N LEU A 500 -11.97 -12.87 1.09
CA LEU A 500 -12.25 -14.30 0.97
C LEU A 500 -11.17 -15.15 1.64
N THR A 501 -9.91 -14.69 1.63
CA THR A 501 -8.78 -15.44 2.22
C THR A 501 -8.85 -15.53 3.75
N PHE A 502 -9.71 -14.75 4.41
CA PHE A 502 -9.97 -14.89 5.86
C PHE A 502 -10.86 -16.08 6.19
N VAL A 503 -11.85 -16.36 5.36
CA VAL A 503 -12.94 -17.29 5.67
C VAL A 503 -12.73 -18.61 4.96
N LEU A 504 -12.32 -18.57 3.69
CA LEU A 504 -12.26 -19.74 2.85
C LEU A 504 -11.26 -20.81 3.35
N PRO A 505 -10.05 -20.51 3.87
CA PRO A 505 -9.17 -21.55 4.39
C PRO A 505 -9.81 -22.28 5.57
N MET A 506 -10.51 -21.54 6.44
CA MET A 506 -11.23 -22.10 7.59
C MET A 506 -12.38 -23.01 7.14
N VAL A 507 -13.14 -22.62 6.10
CA VAL A 507 -14.18 -23.48 5.51
C VAL A 507 -13.58 -24.75 4.92
N LEU A 508 -12.46 -24.64 4.19
CA LEU A 508 -11.78 -25.80 3.62
C LEU A 508 -11.27 -26.75 4.72
N VAL A 509 -10.63 -26.22 5.76
CA VAL A 509 -10.21 -27.02 6.91
C VAL A 509 -11.40 -27.64 7.64
N ALA A 510 -12.51 -26.93 7.78
CA ALA A 510 -13.72 -27.45 8.41
C ALA A 510 -14.26 -28.69 7.65
N ILE A 511 -14.38 -28.57 6.32
CA ILE A 511 -14.78 -29.68 5.44
C ILE A 511 -13.81 -30.85 5.58
N ALA A 512 -12.50 -30.58 5.55
CA ALA A 512 -11.48 -31.62 5.70
C ALA A 512 -11.61 -32.31 7.07
N PHE A 513 -11.74 -31.56 8.16
CA PHE A 513 -11.86 -32.10 9.51
C PHE A 513 -13.10 -32.98 9.66
N MET A 514 -14.28 -32.49 9.27
CA MET A 514 -15.55 -33.22 9.31
C MET A 514 -15.50 -34.52 8.50
N GLN A 515 -14.68 -34.56 7.45
CA GLN A 515 -14.50 -35.77 6.64
C GLN A 515 -13.60 -36.81 7.31
N ARG A 516 -12.67 -36.41 8.19
CA ARG A 516 -11.79 -37.30 8.96
C ARG A 516 -12.46 -37.80 10.23
N PHE A 517 -13.02 -36.88 11.00
CA PHE A 517 -13.36 -37.09 12.41
C PHE A 517 -14.80 -36.78 12.71
N ASP A 518 -15.39 -37.53 13.63
CA ASP A 518 -16.69 -37.21 14.19
C ASP A 518 -16.62 -36.08 15.22
N ILE A 519 -17.36 -35.00 14.98
CA ILE A 519 -17.42 -33.83 15.87
C ILE A 519 -18.17 -34.16 17.17
N PHE A 520 -19.12 -35.09 17.13
CA PHE A 520 -20.05 -35.35 18.23
C PHE A 520 -19.57 -36.46 19.17
N ASP A 521 -18.89 -37.48 18.67
CA ASP A 521 -18.59 -38.70 19.45
C ASP A 521 -17.36 -38.61 20.38
N GLY A 522 -16.68 -37.47 20.46
CA GLY A 522 -15.65 -37.20 21.46
C GLY A 522 -14.40 -38.11 21.43
N GLN A 523 -14.31 -39.12 20.55
CA GLN A 523 -13.22 -40.10 20.50
C GLN A 523 -12.44 -40.13 19.17
N PHE A 524 -12.56 -39.10 18.32
CA PHE A 524 -11.96 -39.09 16.98
C PHE A 524 -12.34 -40.33 16.16
N ASP A 525 -13.59 -40.78 16.28
CA ASP A 525 -14.09 -41.90 15.50
C ASP A 525 -14.25 -41.53 14.03
N THR A 526 -14.30 -42.57 13.19
CA THR A 526 -14.27 -42.40 11.74
C THR A 526 -15.60 -41.83 11.27
N SER A 527 -15.58 -40.61 10.75
CA SER A 527 -16.77 -39.87 10.31
C SER A 527 -17.64 -40.60 9.26
N ALA A 528 -18.97 -40.48 9.40
CA ALA A 528 -19.95 -40.84 8.37
C ALA A 528 -19.89 -39.95 7.10
N GLY A 529 -19.13 -38.84 7.15
CA GLY A 529 -18.91 -37.87 6.09
C GLY A 529 -19.56 -36.51 6.40
N VAL A 530 -19.16 -35.47 5.65
CA VAL A 530 -19.62 -34.08 5.85
C VAL A 530 -21.15 -33.95 5.85
N LEU A 531 -21.84 -34.53 4.85
CA LEU A 531 -23.31 -34.46 4.76
C LEU A 531 -24.03 -35.12 5.96
N GLY A 532 -23.46 -36.20 6.49
CA GLY A 532 -24.03 -36.90 7.65
C GLY A 532 -24.00 -36.01 8.89
N GLN A 533 -22.82 -35.45 9.19
CA GLN A 533 -22.65 -34.55 10.33
C GLN A 533 -23.42 -33.23 10.16
N MET A 534 -23.54 -32.68 8.95
CA MET A 534 -24.38 -31.50 8.72
C MET A 534 -25.85 -31.77 9.06
N ARG A 535 -26.38 -32.95 8.69
CA ARG A 535 -27.74 -33.34 9.08
C ARG A 535 -27.89 -33.47 10.59
N GLU A 536 -26.89 -34.01 11.26
CA GLU A 536 -26.87 -34.14 12.71
C GLU A 536 -26.77 -32.78 13.43
N ILE A 537 -25.94 -31.86 12.93
CA ILE A 537 -25.88 -30.46 13.40
C ILE A 537 -27.26 -29.80 13.26
N LEU A 538 -27.91 -29.95 12.10
CA LEU A 538 -29.23 -29.38 11.84
C LEU A 538 -30.35 -30.03 12.67
N ALA A 539 -30.19 -31.29 13.06
CA ALA A 539 -31.13 -32.01 13.91
C ALA A 539 -30.89 -31.77 15.42
N THR A 540 -29.78 -31.15 15.80
CA THR A 540 -29.44 -30.92 17.20
C THR A 540 -30.31 -29.81 17.79
N PRO A 541 -30.97 -30.03 18.96
CA PRO A 541 -31.80 -29.00 19.58
C PRO A 541 -30.94 -27.80 20.03
N VAL A 542 -31.27 -26.61 19.51
CA VAL A 542 -30.56 -25.36 19.83
C VAL A 542 -31.02 -24.84 21.19
N ARG A 543 -30.14 -24.91 22.20
CA ARG A 543 -30.36 -24.24 23.49
C ARG A 543 -30.12 -22.74 23.35
N VAL A 544 -30.82 -21.90 24.13
CA VAL A 544 -30.66 -20.43 24.11
C VAL A 544 -29.20 -20.02 24.34
N GLY A 545 -28.50 -20.68 25.27
CA GLY A 545 -27.06 -20.44 25.50
C GLY A 545 -26.18 -20.76 24.28
N SER A 546 -26.50 -21.81 23.53
CA SER A 546 -25.80 -22.16 22.28
C SER A 546 -26.08 -21.15 21.16
N LEU A 547 -27.32 -20.64 21.08
CA LEU A 547 -27.71 -19.59 20.14
C LEU A 547 -26.96 -18.28 20.44
N LEU A 548 -26.95 -17.84 21.70
CA LEU A 548 -26.23 -16.64 22.14
C LEU A 548 -24.72 -16.78 21.88
N GLY A 549 -24.13 -17.94 22.22
CA GLY A 549 -22.72 -18.21 21.93
C GLY A 549 -22.41 -18.19 20.43
N GLY A 550 -23.28 -18.76 19.60
CA GLY A 550 -23.16 -18.72 18.14
C GLY A 550 -23.22 -17.30 17.58
N LEU A 551 -24.16 -16.48 18.06
CA LEU A 551 -24.27 -15.07 17.67
C LEU A 551 -23.02 -14.26 18.04
N VAL A 552 -22.48 -14.47 19.24
CA VAL A 552 -21.21 -13.84 19.65
C VAL A 552 -20.05 -14.26 18.76
N LEU A 553 -19.97 -15.54 18.39
CA LEU A 553 -18.89 -16.05 17.54
C LEU A 553 -18.99 -15.53 16.09
N ILE A 554 -20.21 -15.45 15.54
CA ILE A 554 -20.47 -14.81 14.25
C ILE A 554 -20.12 -13.31 14.33
N GLY A 555 -20.53 -12.62 15.39
CA GLY A 555 -20.18 -11.21 15.63
C GLY A 555 -18.67 -10.99 15.67
N ALA A 556 -17.94 -11.85 16.39
CA ALA A 556 -16.48 -11.80 16.46
C ALA A 556 -15.83 -12.05 15.09
N LEU A 557 -16.34 -13.01 14.30
CA LEU A 557 -15.85 -13.26 12.95
C LEU A 557 -16.13 -12.09 12.00
N ILE A 558 -17.31 -11.47 12.09
CA ILE A 558 -17.65 -10.26 11.32
C ILE A 558 -16.71 -9.12 11.68
N VAL A 559 -16.49 -8.87 12.97
CA VAL A 559 -15.55 -7.83 13.44
C VAL A 559 -14.14 -8.12 12.94
N LEU A 560 -13.70 -9.37 12.94
CA LEU A 560 -12.39 -9.78 12.43
C LEU A 560 -12.25 -9.50 10.91
N VAL A 561 -13.27 -9.81 10.12
CA VAL A 561 -13.30 -9.54 8.66
C VAL A 561 -13.47 -8.06 8.35
N LEU A 562 -14.17 -7.30 9.19
CA LEU A 562 -14.30 -5.85 9.03
C LEU A 562 -12.99 -5.15 9.38
N ARG A 563 -12.37 -5.49 10.51
CA ARG A 563 -11.09 -4.91 10.96
C ARG A 563 -9.90 -5.28 10.08
N SER A 564 -10.03 -6.26 9.19
CA SER A 564 -8.97 -6.57 8.22
C SER A 564 -8.94 -5.66 6.99
N GLY A 565 -9.95 -4.80 6.81
CA GLY A 565 -9.96 -3.78 5.75
C GLY A 565 -9.31 -2.47 6.17
N HIS A 566 -8.76 -1.74 5.18
CA HIS A 566 -8.01 -0.50 5.34
C HIS A 566 -8.85 0.72 5.78
N THR A 567 -10.19 0.60 5.82
CA THR A 567 -11.12 1.71 6.06
C THR A 567 -12.34 1.31 6.89
N SER A 568 -12.16 0.47 7.91
CA SER A 568 -13.32 -0.02 8.68
C SER A 568 -13.94 1.01 9.64
N GLY A 569 -13.36 2.20 9.79
CA GLY A 569 -13.90 3.28 10.65
C GLY A 569 -14.01 2.90 12.13
N LEU A 570 -13.57 1.69 12.51
CA LEU A 570 -13.60 1.21 13.88
C LEU A 570 -12.38 1.77 14.62
N PRO A 571 -12.57 2.56 15.69
CA PRO A 571 -11.46 3.14 16.42
C PRO A 571 -10.55 2.04 16.98
N VAL A 572 -9.25 2.26 16.87
CA VAL A 572 -8.23 1.36 17.42
C VAL A 572 -7.99 1.76 18.88
N PRO A 573 -8.13 0.83 19.85
CA PRO A 573 -7.84 1.14 21.25
C PRO A 573 -6.41 1.65 21.43
N GLY A 574 -6.21 2.67 22.28
CA GLY A 574 -4.88 3.25 22.51
C GLY A 574 -3.84 2.25 23.03
N ILE A 575 -4.27 1.21 23.74
CA ILE A 575 -3.40 0.09 24.17
C ILE A 575 -2.88 -0.70 22.96
N GLU A 576 -3.73 -0.92 21.94
CA GLU A 576 -3.34 -1.61 20.71
C GLU A 576 -2.29 -0.79 19.93
N LEU A 577 -2.43 0.54 19.90
CA LEU A 577 -1.44 1.45 19.30
C LEU A 577 -0.08 1.38 20.02
N LYS A 578 -0.08 1.39 21.37
CA LYS A 578 1.16 1.26 22.15
C LYS A 578 1.83 -0.11 21.97
N MET A 579 1.03 -1.19 21.96
CA MET A 579 1.56 -2.53 21.69
C MET A 579 2.17 -2.62 20.29
N ARG A 580 1.54 -1.99 19.29
CA ARG A 580 2.05 -1.93 17.92
C ARG A 580 3.42 -1.24 17.85
N ALA A 581 3.55 -0.06 18.45
CA ALA A 581 4.81 0.67 18.52
C ALA A 581 5.91 -0.13 19.26
N ALA A 582 5.56 -0.79 20.37
CA ALA A 582 6.51 -1.64 21.09
C ALA A 582 6.99 -2.83 20.24
N LEU A 583 6.10 -3.44 19.44
CA LEU A 583 6.49 -4.53 18.54
C LEU A 583 7.36 -4.04 17.38
N GLU A 584 7.15 -2.83 16.86
CA GLU A 584 8.00 -2.21 15.82
C GLU A 584 9.42 -1.93 16.35
N GLN A 585 9.57 -1.58 17.63
CA GLN A 585 10.89 -1.42 18.25
C GLN A 585 11.64 -2.75 18.48
N ILE A 586 10.90 -3.85 18.74
CA ILE A 586 11.49 -5.15 19.05
C ILE A 586 11.79 -5.96 17.78
N PHE A 587 10.93 -5.84 16.76
CA PHE A 587 11.02 -6.62 15.54
C PHE A 587 11.27 -5.71 14.33
N TYR A 588 12.20 -6.11 13.46
CA TYR A 588 12.40 -5.46 12.16
C TYR A 588 11.11 -5.33 11.35
N ALA A 589 10.22 -6.33 11.42
CA ALA A 589 8.90 -6.23 10.81
C ALA A 589 7.83 -6.78 11.76
N ARG A 590 6.85 -5.93 12.10
CA ARG A 590 5.81 -6.25 13.09
C ARG A 590 4.98 -7.48 12.69
N PRO A 591 4.90 -8.53 13.53
CA PRO A 591 4.00 -9.66 13.32
C PRO A 591 2.52 -9.24 13.32
N ARG A 592 1.69 -9.91 12.51
CA ARG A 592 0.25 -9.64 12.51
C ARG A 592 -0.38 -10.13 13.82
N THR A 593 -1.16 -9.27 14.47
CA THR A 593 -1.85 -9.56 15.76
C THR A 593 -2.64 -10.87 15.75
N LYS A 594 -3.32 -11.18 14.64
CA LYS A 594 -4.12 -12.40 14.48
C LYS A 594 -3.28 -13.70 14.50
N GLU A 595 -2.00 -13.63 14.12
CA GLU A 595 -1.09 -14.79 14.12
C GLU A 595 -0.66 -15.13 15.53
N PHE A 596 -0.15 -14.15 16.28
CA PHE A 596 0.46 -14.40 17.58
C PHE A 596 -0.51 -14.36 18.75
N MET A 597 -1.66 -13.67 18.64
CA MET A 597 -2.66 -13.63 19.73
C MET A 597 -3.72 -14.74 19.62
N ILE A 598 -4.02 -15.23 18.41
CA ILE A 598 -5.12 -16.16 18.16
C ILE A 598 -4.62 -17.43 17.50
N GLY A 599 -4.09 -17.32 16.27
CA GLY A 599 -3.81 -18.46 15.42
C GLY A 599 -2.80 -19.46 16.00
N HIS A 600 -1.54 -19.06 16.10
CA HIS A 600 -0.48 -19.97 16.56
C HIS A 600 -0.64 -20.40 18.04
N PRO A 601 -1.14 -19.57 18.96
CA PRO A 601 -1.51 -20.07 20.29
C PRO A 601 -2.60 -21.14 20.26
N ALA A 602 -3.66 -20.95 19.46
CA ALA A 602 -4.71 -21.95 19.29
C ALA A 602 -4.18 -23.24 18.65
N PHE A 603 -3.16 -23.15 17.80
CA PHE A 603 -2.49 -24.32 17.22
C PHE A 603 -1.87 -25.22 18.30
N LEU A 604 -1.09 -24.66 19.23
CA LEU A 604 -0.50 -25.44 20.33
C LEU A 604 -1.57 -25.98 21.28
N LEU A 605 -2.60 -25.18 21.56
CA LEU A 605 -3.74 -25.62 22.37
C LEU A 605 -4.52 -26.75 21.68
N ALA A 606 -4.69 -26.74 20.35
CA ALA A 606 -5.34 -27.81 19.61
C ALA A 606 -4.59 -29.14 19.76
N LEU A 607 -3.26 -29.10 19.68
CA LEU A 607 -2.41 -30.27 19.89
C LEU A 607 -2.51 -30.80 21.32
N TYR A 608 -2.49 -29.91 22.31
CA TYR A 608 -2.67 -30.28 23.70
C TYR A 608 -4.06 -30.87 23.98
N ALA A 609 -5.11 -30.23 23.47
CA ALA A 609 -6.49 -30.71 23.58
C ALA A 609 -6.67 -32.09 22.93
N ALA A 610 -6.08 -32.31 21.75
CA ALA A 610 -6.09 -33.60 21.08
C ALA A 610 -5.32 -34.67 21.88
N ALA A 611 -4.15 -34.35 22.43
CA ALA A 611 -3.36 -35.25 23.26
C ALA A 611 -4.07 -35.63 24.56
N GLN A 612 -4.77 -34.68 25.18
CA GLN A 612 -5.59 -34.90 26.38
C GLN A 612 -6.98 -35.47 26.11
N ARG A 613 -7.30 -35.77 24.84
CA ARG A 613 -8.60 -36.31 24.41
C ARG A 613 -9.78 -35.46 24.87
N TRP A 614 -9.65 -34.14 24.73
CA TRP A 614 -10.79 -33.23 24.90
C TRP A 614 -11.87 -33.54 23.85
N ARG A 615 -13.09 -33.07 24.10
CA ARG A 615 -14.23 -33.29 23.20
C ARG A 615 -13.88 -32.79 21.80
N THR A 616 -14.22 -33.57 20.76
CA THR A 616 -13.80 -33.29 19.38
C THR A 616 -14.24 -31.90 18.90
N TRP A 617 -15.42 -31.41 19.29
CA TRP A 617 -15.87 -30.07 18.96
C TRP A 617 -14.97 -28.94 19.50
N ILE A 618 -14.30 -29.14 20.64
CA ILE A 618 -13.34 -28.17 21.19
C ILE A 618 -12.07 -28.18 20.33
N VAL A 619 -11.58 -29.36 19.97
CA VAL A 619 -10.42 -29.49 19.08
C VAL A 619 -10.74 -28.89 17.71
N PHE A 620 -11.94 -29.13 17.19
CA PHE A 620 -12.42 -28.54 15.95
C PHE A 620 -12.36 -27.00 16.00
N ALA A 621 -12.92 -26.38 17.04
CA ALA A 621 -12.89 -24.92 17.20
C ALA A 621 -11.44 -24.38 17.27
N LEU A 622 -10.55 -25.05 18.02
CA LEU A 622 -9.13 -24.65 18.10
C LEU A 622 -8.40 -24.82 16.77
N VAL A 623 -8.71 -25.85 15.98
CA VAL A 623 -8.16 -26.05 14.63
C VAL A 623 -8.62 -24.95 13.66
N LEU A 624 -9.90 -24.53 13.74
CA LEU A 624 -10.38 -23.40 12.95
C LEU A 624 -9.67 -22.10 13.34
N ALA A 625 -9.52 -21.83 14.64
CA ALA A 625 -8.76 -20.69 15.14
C ALA A 625 -7.28 -20.76 14.70
N ALA A 626 -6.65 -21.92 14.75
CA ALA A 626 -5.29 -22.14 14.28
C ALA A 626 -5.11 -21.85 12.79
N THR A 627 -6.13 -22.16 12.00
CA THR A 627 -6.17 -21.89 10.55
C THR A 627 -6.15 -20.39 10.25
N ILE A 628 -6.65 -19.53 11.14
CA ILE A 628 -6.56 -18.07 11.00
C ILE A 628 -5.11 -17.61 10.97
N GLY A 629 -4.24 -18.17 11.83
CA GLY A 629 -2.80 -17.85 11.84
C GLY A 629 -2.10 -18.30 10.56
N GLN A 630 -2.38 -19.54 10.13
CA GLN A 630 -1.80 -20.09 8.90
C GLN A 630 -2.23 -19.33 7.64
N GLY A 631 -3.53 -18.97 7.55
CA GLY A 631 -4.05 -18.15 6.46
C GLY A 631 -3.52 -16.71 6.47
N SER A 632 -3.42 -16.09 7.65
CA SER A 632 -2.84 -14.75 7.83
C SER A 632 -1.43 -14.61 7.25
N MET A 633 -0.60 -15.59 7.55
CA MET A 633 0.79 -15.59 7.16
C MET A 633 0.93 -15.60 5.63
N VAL A 634 0.08 -16.39 4.95
CA VAL A 634 0.04 -16.42 3.48
C VAL A 634 -0.55 -15.15 2.90
N GLU A 635 -1.61 -14.62 3.52
CA GLU A 635 -2.27 -13.37 3.12
C GLU A 635 -1.32 -12.17 3.17
N THR A 636 -0.34 -12.15 4.09
CA THR A 636 0.63 -11.06 4.18
C THR A 636 1.35 -10.81 2.86
N PHE A 637 1.58 -11.85 2.06
CA PHE A 637 2.21 -11.75 0.74
C PHE A 637 1.27 -11.23 -0.36
N ALA A 638 -0.03 -11.10 -0.09
CA ALA A 638 -1.01 -10.57 -1.04
C ALA A 638 -0.89 -9.05 -1.24
N HIS A 639 -0.25 -8.37 -0.31
CA HIS A 639 0.08 -6.95 -0.42
C HIS A 639 1.38 -6.79 -1.22
N MET A 640 1.28 -6.75 -2.56
CA MET A 640 2.45 -6.72 -3.45
C MET A 640 3.35 -5.50 -3.28
N ARG A 641 2.81 -4.39 -2.76
CA ARG A 641 3.61 -3.21 -2.38
C ARG A 641 4.60 -3.45 -1.25
N THR A 642 4.42 -4.49 -0.44
CA THR A 642 5.32 -4.80 0.66
C THR A 642 6.41 -5.72 0.14
N PRO A 643 7.70 -5.40 0.34
CA PRO A 643 8.81 -6.25 -0.05
C PRO A 643 8.66 -7.70 0.44
N ILE A 644 9.11 -8.63 -0.39
CA ILE A 644 8.94 -10.06 -0.13
C ILE A 644 9.68 -10.50 1.15
N GLU A 645 10.86 -9.92 1.40
CA GLU A 645 11.66 -10.17 2.60
C GLU A 645 10.92 -9.74 3.86
N MET A 646 10.37 -8.52 3.86
CA MET A 646 9.63 -8.00 4.99
C MET A 646 8.41 -8.87 5.31
N SER A 647 7.68 -9.32 4.28
CA SER A 647 6.56 -10.24 4.42
C SER A 647 6.98 -11.57 5.07
N LEU A 648 8.15 -12.09 4.71
CA LEU A 648 8.72 -13.30 5.29
C LEU A 648 9.10 -13.12 6.77
N VAL A 649 9.80 -12.03 7.11
CA VAL A 649 10.20 -11.73 8.49
C VAL A 649 8.98 -11.57 9.40
N ARG A 650 7.93 -10.88 8.94
CA ARG A 650 6.66 -10.77 9.70
C ARG A 650 6.06 -12.14 10.01
N GLY A 651 6.00 -13.02 9.02
CA GLY A 651 5.47 -14.37 9.19
C GLY A 651 6.28 -15.20 10.18
N ILE A 652 7.61 -15.14 10.11
CA ILE A 652 8.51 -15.81 11.06
C ILE A 652 8.30 -15.25 12.47
N GLY A 653 8.26 -13.93 12.62
CA GLY A 653 8.00 -13.28 13.91
C GLY A 653 6.65 -13.69 14.49
N GLY A 654 5.61 -13.84 13.65
CA GLY A 654 4.30 -14.34 14.05
C GLY A 654 4.32 -15.78 14.55
N ILE A 655 5.10 -16.66 13.91
CA ILE A 655 5.30 -18.05 14.35
C ILE A 655 6.01 -18.09 15.70
N VAL A 656 7.12 -17.35 15.85
CA VAL A 656 7.93 -17.37 17.07
C VAL A 656 7.16 -16.79 18.25
N LEU A 657 6.61 -15.58 18.10
CA LEU A 657 5.87 -14.94 19.19
C LEU A 657 4.59 -15.73 19.54
N GLY A 658 3.85 -16.18 18.53
CA GLY A 658 2.64 -16.96 18.72
C GLY A 658 2.87 -18.35 19.30
N GLY A 659 3.96 -19.00 18.90
CA GLY A 659 4.41 -20.27 19.49
C GLY A 659 4.80 -20.11 20.95
N ALA A 660 5.49 -19.02 21.31
CA ALA A 660 5.88 -18.72 22.69
C ALA A 660 4.65 -18.49 23.58
N ILE A 661 3.71 -17.65 23.12
CA ILE A 661 2.44 -17.43 23.82
C ILE A 661 1.65 -18.73 23.94
N GLY A 662 1.56 -19.51 22.86
CA GLY A 662 0.92 -20.83 22.87
C GLY A 662 1.52 -21.80 23.89
N ALA A 663 2.85 -21.83 24.01
CA ALA A 663 3.55 -22.68 24.96
C ALA A 663 3.23 -22.29 26.41
N VAL A 664 3.19 -20.99 26.71
CA VAL A 664 2.78 -20.47 28.02
C VAL A 664 1.33 -20.86 28.32
N LEU A 665 0.40 -20.69 27.36
CA LEU A 665 -1.00 -21.07 27.55
C LEU A 665 -1.14 -22.58 27.81
N VAL A 666 -0.45 -23.42 27.05
CA VAL A 666 -0.45 -24.87 27.28
C VAL A 666 0.08 -25.21 28.68
N ALA A 667 1.16 -24.56 29.13
CA ALA A 667 1.72 -24.77 30.47
C ALA A 667 0.72 -24.37 31.57
N LEU A 668 0.05 -23.23 31.42
CA LEU A 668 -0.98 -22.76 32.36
C LEU A 668 -2.18 -23.71 32.42
N VAL A 669 -2.69 -24.15 31.27
CA VAL A 669 -3.80 -25.11 31.19
C VAL A 669 -3.39 -26.46 31.79
N ALA A 670 -2.16 -26.92 31.56
CA ALA A 670 -1.65 -28.15 32.15
C ALA A 670 -1.52 -28.05 33.68
N ALA A 671 -1.00 -26.93 34.20
CA ALA A 671 -0.91 -26.68 35.63
C ALA A 671 -2.29 -26.62 36.29
N TRP A 672 -3.25 -25.95 35.65
CA TRP A 672 -4.63 -25.86 36.11
C TRP A 672 -5.32 -27.23 36.17
N ASN A 673 -5.20 -28.04 35.11
CA ASN A 673 -5.75 -29.40 35.10
C ASN A 673 -5.12 -30.28 36.19
N GLY A 674 -3.80 -30.16 36.40
CA GLY A 674 -3.12 -30.87 37.49
C GLY A 674 -3.61 -30.45 38.88
N LEU A 675 -3.94 -29.17 39.07
CA LEU A 675 -4.52 -28.68 40.32
C LEU A 675 -5.94 -29.20 40.54
N LEU A 676 -6.79 -29.19 39.51
CA LEU A 676 -8.15 -29.75 39.57
C LEU A 676 -8.14 -31.25 39.88
N GLU A 677 -7.22 -32.02 39.30
CA GLU A 677 -7.07 -33.45 39.60
C GLU A 677 -6.63 -33.71 41.04
N ARG A 678 -5.82 -32.81 41.63
CA ARG A 678 -5.41 -32.90 43.05
C ARG A 678 -6.58 -32.58 43.97
N VAL A 679 -7.35 -31.53 43.67
CA VAL A 679 -8.54 -31.16 44.46
C VAL A 679 -9.58 -32.27 44.43
N ARG A 680 -9.86 -32.84 43.24
CA ARG A 680 -10.83 -33.93 43.07
C ARG A 680 -10.39 -35.28 43.65
N LYS A 681 -9.11 -35.42 44.03
CA LYS A 681 -8.59 -36.59 44.77
C LYS A 681 -8.55 -36.36 46.29
N ALA A 682 -8.69 -35.11 46.72
CA ALA A 682 -8.73 -34.72 48.12
C ALA A 682 -10.17 -34.64 48.66
N GLU A 683 -11.15 -34.43 47.78
CA GLU A 683 -12.57 -34.78 47.97
C GLU A 683 -12.80 -36.28 47.73
#